data_AF-A0A8H4TEB3-F1
#
_entry.id   AF-A0A8H4TEB3-F1
#
_cell.length_a   1.000
_cell.length_b   1.000
_cell.length_c   1.000
_cell.angle_alpha   90.00
_cell.angle_beta   90.00
_cell.angle_gamma   90.00
#
_symmetry.space_group_name_H-M   'P 1'
#
loop_
_entity.id
_entity.type
_entity.pdbx_description
1 polymer ?
#
loop_
_entity_poly.entity_id
_entity_poly.type
_entity_poly.pdbx_seq_one_letter_code
_entity_poly.pdbx_strand_id
1 'polypeptide(L)'
;MSEDDQSMSSEYNCVSSDSDVDGELYTSNISEEDQGMSCEYDPVSSDDEDEDDELYTQHLLRYFDDRDIQNEEEGLAFYDEHPGQEEDPGISSKRPRCLQTAEKWLQDFNKKNRVPDNDPDVMRFQHNLRSLVERACDHAKSNSMGDWLQLPGELRDLNKGFRGILMREEAKNILDEFVSHMPKLSQKILGKGGLTPHDLQKLPSFPVRLHHRLTYINAPTRVGLANVIRRLLPIDPKNYAKAATCECLPEMETKTYVGSSYDKRGGWARLLTHEREANAEKGKICLHYNFIRQRDVVPFFKVVGVWTNPTYCPGDVVQNVTKWIPVLFEGFLVLYLGLYTQDLQCHAPDLQLIFTQASYDLFQRLRSGLEVPDFRAASLNRAWPLMQGFPYSMVGKCSNKDCKMAAKDVTLKFSEGPLGPGICSSCYNREAWLRRKWRVASLPKEERDKIHEEVLKASRKCKAARKIRLSEEQYRVYRDNQNAMRNIARKIRHGGLPEEEKERRRVRKNELERDAYQRNLANNAKGIRAKKRESTQKYRQRVTKTETKAEKQQRTQKKKEWDNAYYKALKADPVRWGRRMEKQNKQRKVFFASLSEEEQKQRKAKVRNSRQKALKKKIDGMTPDEYEEYLNAKRARHNANYHKRKMLKNRVNDRRSK
;
A
#
# COMPACT_ATOMS: atom_id res chain seq x y z
N MET A 1 9.57 20.68 -55.42
CA MET A 1 9.27 19.81 -56.58
C MET A 1 10.59 19.31 -57.12
N SER A 2 10.56 18.07 -57.63
CA SER A 2 11.63 17.18 -58.11
C SER A 2 12.39 16.41 -57.04
N GLU A 3 11.86 15.21 -56.82
CA GLU A 3 12.44 13.98 -56.27
C GLU A 3 13.65 13.52 -57.10
N ASP A 4 14.50 12.66 -56.52
CA ASP A 4 14.96 11.44 -57.20
C ASP A 4 15.62 10.45 -56.22
N ASP A 5 15.17 9.20 -56.35
CA ASP A 5 15.58 7.98 -55.67
C ASP A 5 16.93 7.43 -56.15
N GLN A 6 17.68 6.76 -55.27
CA GLN A 6 18.60 5.69 -55.67
C GLN A 6 18.58 4.53 -54.66
N SER A 7 18.08 3.38 -55.13
CA SER A 7 18.26 2.06 -54.54
C SER A 7 19.06 1.19 -55.52
N MET A 8 20.10 0.49 -55.03
CA MET A 8 20.76 -0.61 -55.74
C MET A 8 21.49 -1.55 -54.76
N SER A 9 21.11 -2.82 -54.76
CA SER A 9 21.95 -3.96 -54.35
C SER A 9 21.30 -5.23 -54.95
N SER A 10 21.78 -5.69 -56.11
CA SER A 10 22.85 -6.69 -56.32
C SER A 10 22.31 -8.13 -56.38
N GLU A 11 22.36 -8.67 -57.59
CA GLU A 11 21.91 -10.00 -58.03
C GLU A 11 23.00 -11.09 -57.89
N TYR A 12 22.53 -12.29 -57.54
CA TYR A 12 22.80 -13.64 -58.09
C TYR A 12 24.21 -14.22 -58.32
N ASN A 13 24.45 -15.41 -57.72
CA ASN A 13 24.51 -16.77 -58.34
C ASN A 13 25.45 -17.71 -57.52
N CYS A 14 24.97 -18.82 -56.93
CA CYS A 14 24.74 -20.18 -57.50
C CYS A 14 25.99 -20.88 -58.06
N VAL A 15 26.35 -22.06 -57.49
CA VAL A 15 26.35 -23.41 -58.13
C VAL A 15 27.04 -24.47 -57.23
N SER A 16 26.26 -25.53 -56.94
CA SER A 16 26.49 -27.00 -56.82
C SER A 16 27.60 -27.66 -55.99
N SER A 17 27.22 -28.73 -55.27
CA SER A 17 27.59 -30.13 -55.59
C SER A 17 26.86 -31.17 -54.71
N ASP A 18 26.54 -32.30 -55.36
CA ASP A 18 25.71 -33.45 -54.96
C ASP A 18 26.36 -34.40 -53.93
N SER A 19 25.55 -35.20 -53.23
CA SER A 19 25.59 -36.68 -53.30
C SER A 19 24.57 -37.36 -52.37
N ASP A 20 23.94 -38.39 -52.94
CA ASP A 20 22.90 -39.28 -52.44
C ASP A 20 23.36 -40.24 -51.33
N VAL A 21 22.47 -40.60 -50.39
CA VAL A 21 22.36 -41.97 -49.82
C VAL A 21 20.92 -42.23 -49.35
N ASP A 22 20.39 -43.38 -49.77
CA ASP A 22 19.09 -44.00 -49.50
C ASP A 22 18.77 -44.30 -48.02
N GLY A 23 17.49 -44.53 -47.69
CA GLY A 23 17.16 -45.34 -46.49
C GLY A 23 15.77 -45.19 -45.86
N GLU A 24 14.78 -45.84 -46.47
CA GLU A 24 13.65 -46.55 -45.85
C GLU A 24 12.43 -45.83 -45.21
N LEU A 25 11.30 -46.16 -45.83
CA LEU A 25 9.90 -46.09 -45.38
C LEU A 25 9.67 -46.78 -44.02
N TYR A 26 8.80 -46.18 -43.21
CA TYR A 26 7.75 -46.96 -42.53
C TYR A 26 6.41 -46.21 -42.63
N THR A 27 5.50 -46.80 -43.40
CA THR A 27 4.08 -46.44 -43.46
C THR A 27 3.32 -47.38 -42.52
N SER A 28 2.38 -46.84 -41.75
CA SER A 28 1.21 -47.61 -41.34
C SER A 28 0.02 -46.68 -41.24
N ASN A 29 -0.91 -46.99 -42.14
CA ASN A 29 -2.15 -46.34 -42.48
C ASN A 29 -3.30 -46.91 -41.61
N ILE A 30 -4.43 -46.18 -41.59
CA ILE A 30 -5.81 -46.66 -41.34
C ILE A 30 -6.25 -46.79 -39.85
N SER A 31 -7.16 -45.92 -39.40
CA SER A 31 -8.60 -46.12 -39.62
C SER A 31 -9.40 -44.86 -39.28
N GLU A 32 -10.20 -44.42 -40.26
CA GLU A 32 -11.33 -43.51 -40.13
C GLU A 32 -12.54 -44.22 -39.49
N GLU A 33 -13.59 -43.43 -39.22
CA GLU A 33 -14.89 -43.74 -38.59
C GLU A 33 -14.84 -43.58 -37.05
N ASP A 34 -15.52 -42.60 -36.45
CA ASP A 34 -16.97 -42.48 -36.46
C ASP A 34 -17.45 -41.12 -35.90
N GLN A 35 -18.73 -40.90 -36.11
CA GLN A 35 -19.47 -39.66 -36.20
C GLN A 35 -19.75 -38.92 -34.86
N GLY A 36 -19.82 -37.59 -34.97
CA GLY A 36 -20.98 -36.83 -34.50
C GLY A 36 -21.14 -36.61 -33.00
N MET A 37 -20.67 -35.46 -32.50
CA MET A 37 -21.37 -34.76 -31.41
C MET A 37 -21.06 -33.26 -31.46
N SER A 38 -21.97 -32.51 -32.08
CA SER A 38 -22.07 -31.06 -31.92
C SER A 38 -22.64 -30.74 -30.54
N CYS A 39 -21.91 -30.01 -29.70
CA CYS A 39 -22.50 -29.32 -28.56
C CYS A 39 -22.26 -27.83 -28.69
N GLU A 40 -23.37 -27.12 -28.94
CA GLU A 40 -23.53 -25.69 -28.76
C GLU A 40 -23.00 -25.25 -27.40
N TYR A 41 -22.19 -24.20 -27.40
CA TYR A 41 -21.61 -23.60 -26.21
C TYR A 41 -22.51 -22.43 -25.79
N ASP A 42 -23.46 -22.68 -24.89
CA ASP A 42 -24.25 -21.63 -24.23
C ASP A 42 -23.54 -21.13 -22.95
N PRO A 43 -23.45 -19.81 -22.72
CA PRO A 43 -22.70 -19.24 -21.61
C PRO A 43 -23.49 -19.30 -20.30
N VAL A 44 -22.93 -19.99 -19.30
CA VAL A 44 -23.52 -20.10 -17.96
C VAL A 44 -23.23 -18.82 -17.15
N SER A 45 -24.28 -18.01 -16.95
CA SER A 45 -24.31 -16.94 -15.93
C SER A 45 -24.29 -17.52 -14.50
N SER A 46 -23.42 -17.05 -13.62
CA SER A 46 -23.59 -17.29 -12.17
C SER A 46 -23.37 -15.99 -11.40
N ASP A 47 -24.49 -15.40 -10.98
CA ASP A 47 -24.58 -14.47 -9.87
C ASP A 47 -24.63 -15.25 -8.54
N ASP A 48 -24.11 -14.59 -7.50
CA ASP A 48 -24.32 -14.80 -6.06
C ASP A 48 -23.50 -15.90 -5.36
N GLU A 49 -22.28 -15.56 -4.89
CA GLU A 49 -21.83 -15.67 -3.47
C GLU A 49 -20.38 -15.14 -3.30
N ASP A 50 -20.20 -13.80 -3.29
CA ASP A 50 -18.91 -13.12 -3.06
C ASP A 50 -18.91 -12.27 -1.77
N GLU A 51 -19.15 -12.87 -0.60
CA GLU A 51 -18.93 -12.17 0.69
C GLU A 51 -17.62 -12.59 1.41
N ASP A 52 -16.95 -13.68 0.97
CA ASP A 52 -15.76 -14.21 1.66
C ASP A 52 -14.42 -13.74 1.07
N ASP A 53 -14.38 -13.21 -0.15
CA ASP A 53 -13.15 -12.68 -0.77
C ASP A 53 -12.77 -11.26 -0.26
N GLU A 54 -13.74 -10.52 0.28
CA GLU A 54 -13.50 -9.17 0.83
C GLU A 54 -12.71 -9.20 2.15
N LEU A 55 -12.86 -10.24 2.98
CA LEU A 55 -12.17 -10.34 4.27
C LEU A 55 -10.70 -10.78 4.09
N TYR A 56 -10.41 -11.59 3.08
CA TYR A 56 -9.05 -12.07 2.78
C TYR A 56 -8.16 -10.93 2.28
N THR A 57 -8.71 -10.03 1.46
CA THR A 57 -8.01 -8.85 0.92
C THR A 57 -7.59 -7.86 2.03
N GLN A 58 -8.33 -7.77 3.14
CA GLN A 58 -7.92 -6.96 4.30
C GLN A 58 -6.68 -7.51 5.02
N HIS A 59 -6.44 -8.82 4.97
CA HIS A 59 -5.29 -9.45 5.63
C HIS A 59 -4.00 -9.29 4.80
N LEU A 60 -4.12 -9.18 3.47
CA LEU A 60 -3.03 -8.92 2.51
C LEU A 60 -2.43 -7.52 2.63
N LEU A 61 -3.23 -6.56 3.10
CA LEU A 61 -2.83 -5.16 3.24
C LEU A 61 -1.76 -4.91 4.31
N ARG A 62 -1.51 -5.85 5.23
CA ARG A 62 -0.42 -5.73 6.20
C ARG A 62 0.98 -5.80 5.57
N TYR A 63 1.13 -6.41 4.39
CA TYR A 63 2.43 -6.50 3.71
C TYR A 63 2.79 -5.25 2.90
N PHE A 64 1.80 -4.46 2.48
CA PHE A 64 1.98 -3.20 1.75
C PHE A 64 1.65 -1.97 2.60
N ASP A 65 1.42 -2.16 3.90
CA ASP A 65 0.92 -1.10 4.75
C ASP A 65 2.00 -0.06 5.07
N ASP A 66 1.74 1.15 4.60
CA ASP A 66 2.18 2.37 5.25
C ASP A 66 1.41 2.62 6.58
N ARG A 67 0.53 1.71 7.05
CA ARG A 67 -0.06 1.81 8.41
C ARG A 67 0.94 1.56 9.54
N ASP A 68 2.02 0.81 9.33
CA ASP A 68 3.11 0.76 10.32
C ASP A 68 3.85 2.11 10.41
N ILE A 69 3.78 2.94 9.36
CA ILE A 69 4.24 4.34 9.43
C ILE A 69 3.27 5.17 10.27
N GLN A 70 1.95 4.93 10.23
CA GLN A 70 1.00 5.65 11.10
C GLN A 70 1.19 5.32 12.59
N ASN A 71 1.51 4.07 12.94
CA ASN A 71 1.74 3.68 14.34
C ASN A 71 3.14 4.08 14.87
N GLU A 72 4.17 4.17 14.02
CA GLU A 72 5.44 4.81 14.41
C GLU A 72 5.37 6.37 14.36
N GLU A 73 4.38 6.94 13.66
CA GLU A 73 4.15 8.40 13.56
C GLU A 73 3.47 9.04 14.77
N GLU A 74 2.71 8.30 15.60
CA GLU A 74 2.24 8.83 16.89
C GLU A 74 3.40 9.08 17.87
N GLY A 75 4.53 8.41 17.70
CA GLY A 75 5.78 8.71 18.41
C GLY A 75 6.57 9.91 17.86
N LEU A 76 6.19 10.45 16.69
CA LEU A 76 6.85 11.56 16.01
C LEU A 76 6.11 12.90 16.13
N ALA A 77 4.89 12.91 16.68
CA ALA A 77 4.18 14.15 17.02
C ALA A 77 4.77 14.89 18.25
N PHE A 78 5.82 14.37 18.89
CA PHE A 78 6.30 14.83 20.20
C PHE A 78 7.76 15.36 20.24
N TYR A 79 8.36 15.69 19.10
CA TYR A 79 9.75 16.22 19.07
C TYR A 79 9.84 17.69 18.64
N ASP A 80 8.77 18.47 18.83
CA ASP A 80 8.78 19.94 18.71
C ASP A 80 8.70 20.66 20.08
N GLU A 81 8.93 19.95 21.19
CA GLU A 81 9.09 20.58 22.50
C GLU A 81 10.57 20.92 22.73
N HIS A 82 10.92 22.18 22.47
CA HIS A 82 12.05 22.84 23.12
C HIS A 82 11.74 22.99 24.62
N PRO A 83 12.50 22.38 25.56
CA PRO A 83 12.36 22.73 26.97
C PRO A 83 13.19 23.99 27.22
N GLY A 84 12.57 25.17 27.17
CA GLY A 84 13.24 26.37 27.68
C GLY A 84 12.81 27.75 27.17
N GLN A 85 11.72 27.90 26.41
CA GLN A 85 11.15 29.23 26.17
C GLN A 85 9.76 29.28 26.80
N GLU A 86 9.62 30.20 27.76
CA GLU A 86 8.34 30.55 28.37
C GLU A 86 7.34 30.86 27.26
N GLU A 87 6.21 30.17 27.33
CA GLU A 87 5.11 30.31 26.37
C GLU A 87 4.54 31.73 26.47
N ASP A 88 4.78 32.52 25.42
CA ASP A 88 4.04 33.74 25.15
C ASP A 88 2.61 33.35 24.73
N PRO A 89 1.54 33.71 25.47
CA PRO A 89 0.18 33.21 25.23
C PRO A 89 -0.50 33.76 23.95
N GLY A 90 0.25 34.32 23.00
CA GLY A 90 -0.26 34.94 21.76
C GLY A 90 0.03 34.20 20.45
N ILE A 91 0.89 33.18 20.41
CA ILE A 91 1.33 32.59 19.12
C ILE A 91 0.55 31.32 18.79
N SER A 92 -0.55 31.51 18.05
CA SER A 92 -1.26 30.47 17.30
C SER A 92 -0.26 29.54 16.57
N SER A 93 -0.37 28.23 16.80
CA SER A 93 0.41 27.13 16.19
C SER A 93 0.16 26.99 14.68
N LYS A 94 0.40 28.05 13.93
CA LYS A 94 0.23 28.08 12.47
C LYS A 94 1.26 27.14 11.86
N ARG A 95 0.78 25.98 11.41
CA ARG A 95 1.51 25.08 10.50
C ARG A 95 2.21 25.93 9.43
N PRO A 96 3.46 25.59 9.04
CA PRO A 96 4.15 26.33 7.99
C PRO A 96 3.24 26.45 6.77
N ARG A 97 2.85 27.67 6.40
CA ARG A 97 2.14 27.90 5.15
C ARG A 97 3.08 27.48 4.03
N CYS A 98 2.62 26.61 3.13
CA CYS A 98 3.36 26.31 1.92
C CYS A 98 3.53 27.64 1.16
N LEU A 99 4.78 28.12 1.03
CA LEU A 99 5.07 29.46 0.51
C LEU A 99 4.84 29.57 -1.02
N GLN A 100 4.71 28.44 -1.71
CA GLN A 100 4.53 28.34 -3.15
C GLN A 100 3.45 27.29 -3.45
N THR A 101 2.65 27.47 -4.49
CA THR A 101 1.74 26.42 -5.00
C THR A 101 2.48 25.52 -6.00
N ALA A 102 1.90 24.36 -6.35
CA ALA A 102 2.52 23.46 -7.32
C ALA A 102 2.67 24.13 -8.69
N GLU A 103 1.62 24.86 -9.10
CA GLU A 103 1.55 25.56 -10.38
C GLU A 103 2.57 26.69 -10.43
N LYS A 104 2.72 27.45 -9.34
CA LYS A 104 3.76 28.49 -9.26
C LYS A 104 5.16 27.90 -9.32
N TRP A 105 5.40 26.77 -8.65
CA TRP A 105 6.68 26.06 -8.74
C TRP A 105 6.99 25.60 -10.18
N LEU A 106 6.01 25.00 -10.85
CA LEU A 106 6.14 24.57 -12.24
C LEU A 106 6.43 25.74 -13.18
N GLN A 107 5.71 26.86 -13.03
CA GLN A 107 5.92 28.08 -13.80
C GLN A 107 7.33 28.65 -13.59
N ASP A 108 7.77 28.80 -12.35
CA ASP A 108 9.10 29.31 -12.01
C ASP A 108 10.20 28.38 -12.54
N PHE A 109 10.00 27.06 -12.42
CA PHE A 109 10.95 26.06 -12.92
C PHE A 109 11.06 26.10 -14.45
N ASN A 110 9.94 26.13 -15.17
CA ASN A 110 9.90 26.18 -16.64
C ASN A 110 10.45 27.51 -17.17
N LYS A 111 10.22 28.62 -16.46
CA LYS A 111 10.80 29.92 -16.80
C LYS A 111 12.34 29.89 -16.72
N LYS A 112 12.89 29.22 -15.69
CA LYS A 112 14.33 29.07 -15.49
C LYS A 112 14.96 28.05 -16.45
N ASN A 113 14.25 26.98 -16.78
CA ASN A 113 14.70 25.88 -17.62
C ASN A 113 13.86 25.84 -18.90
N ARG A 114 14.07 26.83 -19.77
CA ARG A 114 13.26 26.98 -20.98
C ARG A 114 13.44 25.80 -21.91
N VAL A 115 12.33 25.23 -22.35
CA VAL A 115 12.24 24.21 -23.40
C VAL A 115 11.22 24.70 -24.42
N PRO A 116 11.53 24.72 -25.73
CA PRO A 116 10.58 25.11 -26.76
C PRO A 116 9.33 24.23 -26.75
N ASP A 117 8.16 24.80 -27.06
CA ASP A 117 6.91 24.03 -27.12
C ASP A 117 6.88 23.02 -28.27
N ASN A 118 7.65 23.28 -29.34
CA ASN A 118 7.84 22.40 -30.49
C ASN A 118 9.10 21.53 -30.39
N ASP A 119 9.67 21.36 -29.19
CA ASP A 119 10.82 20.49 -28.99
C ASP A 119 10.44 19.03 -29.38
N PRO A 120 11.21 18.38 -30.27
CA PRO A 120 10.84 17.08 -30.84
C PRO A 120 10.78 15.99 -29.77
N ASP A 121 11.61 16.07 -28.73
CA ASP A 121 11.58 15.11 -27.64
C ASP A 121 10.30 15.29 -26.81
N VAL A 122 9.91 16.53 -26.51
CA VAL A 122 8.64 16.84 -25.83
C VAL A 122 7.45 16.30 -26.62
N MET A 123 7.42 16.53 -27.94
CA MET A 123 6.34 16.04 -28.80
C MET A 123 6.30 14.50 -28.84
N ARG A 124 7.46 13.84 -28.95
CA ARG A 124 7.55 12.37 -28.92
C ARG A 124 7.05 11.79 -27.59
N PHE A 125 7.46 12.38 -26.46
CA PHE A 125 6.95 11.98 -25.14
C PHE A 125 5.42 12.09 -25.07
N GLN A 126 4.88 13.27 -25.42
CA GLN A 126 3.44 13.52 -25.34
C GLN A 126 2.64 12.62 -26.29
N HIS A 127 3.15 12.35 -27.49
CA HIS A 127 2.52 11.45 -28.46
C HIS A 127 2.45 10.01 -27.95
N ASN A 128 3.57 9.48 -27.44
CA ASN A 128 3.63 8.14 -26.89
C ASN A 128 2.79 8.00 -25.62
N LEU A 129 2.84 8.98 -24.71
CA LEU A 129 2.01 8.99 -23.50
C LEU A 129 0.52 9.06 -23.86
N ARG A 130 0.14 9.91 -24.83
CA ARG A 130 -1.23 9.98 -25.36
C ARG A 130 -1.70 8.61 -25.83
N SER A 131 -0.92 7.96 -26.69
CA SER A 131 -1.24 6.64 -27.23
C SER A 131 -1.45 5.60 -26.13
N LEU A 132 -0.61 5.60 -25.09
CA LEU A 132 -0.79 4.71 -23.94
C LEU A 132 -2.07 5.00 -23.16
N VAL A 133 -2.38 6.28 -22.90
CA VAL A 133 -3.58 6.70 -22.17
C VAL A 133 -4.85 6.37 -22.95
N GLU A 134 -4.89 6.67 -24.25
CA GLU A 134 -6.01 6.34 -25.15
C GLU A 134 -6.27 4.84 -25.16
N ARG A 135 -5.24 4.03 -25.44
CA ARG A 135 -5.36 2.56 -25.44
C ARG A 135 -5.81 2.01 -24.08
N ALA A 136 -5.34 2.58 -22.97
CA ALA A 136 -5.75 2.15 -21.64
C ALA A 136 -7.22 2.51 -21.36
N CYS A 137 -7.68 3.68 -21.79
CA CYS A 137 -9.07 4.09 -21.71
C CYS A 137 -9.97 3.21 -22.58
N ASP A 138 -9.58 2.94 -23.82
CA ASP A 138 -10.33 2.08 -24.74
C ASP A 138 -10.42 0.65 -24.21
N HIS A 139 -9.32 0.11 -23.70
CA HIS A 139 -9.32 -1.20 -23.05
C HIS A 139 -10.23 -1.24 -21.82
N ALA A 140 -10.19 -0.20 -20.98
CA ALA A 140 -11.08 -0.11 -19.82
C ALA A 140 -12.56 -0.06 -20.23
N LYS A 141 -12.88 0.57 -21.37
CA LYS A 141 -14.23 0.71 -21.93
C LYS A 141 -14.70 -0.49 -22.77
N SER A 142 -13.81 -1.42 -23.11
CA SER A 142 -14.10 -2.56 -24.01
C SER A 142 -15.16 -3.53 -23.49
N ASN A 143 -15.42 -3.55 -22.18
CA ASN A 143 -16.52 -4.29 -21.57
C ASN A 143 -17.16 -3.46 -20.44
N SER A 144 -18.35 -3.87 -20.01
CA SER A 144 -19.01 -3.17 -18.91
C SER A 144 -18.25 -3.42 -17.60
N MET A 145 -18.34 -2.45 -16.68
CA MET A 145 -17.79 -2.64 -15.34
C MET A 145 -18.44 -3.84 -14.62
N GLY A 146 -19.69 -4.18 -14.95
CA GLY A 146 -20.39 -5.33 -14.40
C GLY A 146 -19.74 -6.64 -14.84
N ASP A 147 -19.60 -6.83 -16.16
CA ASP A 147 -18.99 -8.04 -16.73
C ASP A 147 -17.54 -8.20 -16.26
N TRP A 148 -16.79 -7.10 -16.19
CA TRP A 148 -15.43 -7.12 -15.69
C TRP A 148 -15.34 -7.50 -14.20
N LEU A 149 -16.30 -7.05 -13.38
CA LEU A 149 -16.37 -7.43 -11.96
C LEU A 149 -16.78 -8.89 -11.77
N GLN A 150 -17.48 -9.50 -12.74
CA GLN A 150 -17.78 -10.93 -12.71
C GLN A 150 -16.56 -11.80 -13.05
N LEU A 151 -15.49 -11.23 -13.62
CA LEU A 151 -14.25 -11.97 -13.81
C LEU A 151 -13.61 -12.31 -12.46
N PRO A 152 -13.05 -13.53 -12.30
CA PRO A 152 -12.17 -13.87 -11.18
C PRO A 152 -11.04 -12.84 -11.00
N GLY A 153 -10.61 -12.62 -9.76
CA GLY A 153 -9.61 -11.60 -9.43
C GLY A 153 -8.30 -11.76 -10.21
N GLU A 154 -7.87 -12.99 -10.46
CA GLU A 154 -6.70 -13.37 -11.25
C GLU A 154 -6.82 -13.07 -12.75
N LEU A 155 -8.03 -12.86 -13.26
CA LEU A 155 -8.29 -12.46 -14.65
C LEU A 155 -8.50 -10.95 -14.79
N ARG A 156 -8.49 -10.22 -13.67
CA ARG A 156 -8.56 -8.75 -13.69
C ARG A 156 -7.18 -8.18 -13.97
N ASP A 157 -7.16 -7.28 -14.93
CA ASP A 157 -6.01 -6.61 -15.55
C ASP A 157 -5.71 -5.23 -14.96
N LEU A 158 -6.68 -4.67 -14.23
CA LEU A 158 -6.59 -3.38 -13.52
C LEU A 158 -7.23 -3.47 -12.13
N ASN A 159 -6.99 -2.49 -11.26
CA ASN A 159 -7.80 -2.30 -10.08
C ASN A 159 -9.13 -1.63 -10.45
N LYS A 160 -10.22 -1.99 -9.75
CA LYS A 160 -11.57 -1.41 -9.91
C LYS A 160 -11.58 0.11 -9.99
N GLY A 161 -10.84 0.78 -9.10
CA GLY A 161 -10.88 2.25 -9.06
C GLY A 161 -10.16 2.91 -10.22
N PHE A 162 -9.02 2.35 -10.67
CA PHE A 162 -8.31 2.86 -11.84
C PHE A 162 -9.04 2.54 -13.14
N ARG A 163 -9.53 1.30 -13.30
CA ARG A 163 -10.44 0.96 -14.42
C ARG A 163 -11.61 1.93 -14.45
N GLY A 164 -12.21 2.20 -13.29
CA GLY A 164 -13.30 3.15 -13.17
C GLY A 164 -12.94 4.56 -13.67
N ILE A 165 -11.78 5.09 -13.30
CA ILE A 165 -11.31 6.40 -13.80
C ILE A 165 -11.16 6.36 -15.32
N LEU A 166 -10.45 5.36 -15.85
CA LEU A 166 -10.19 5.19 -17.29
C LEU A 166 -11.46 4.99 -18.12
N MET A 167 -12.48 4.35 -17.56
CA MET A 167 -13.78 4.16 -18.22
C MET A 167 -14.60 5.45 -18.35
N ARG A 168 -14.46 6.37 -17.39
CA ARG A 168 -15.36 7.53 -17.27
C ARG A 168 -14.76 8.80 -17.81
N GLU A 169 -13.46 8.98 -17.62
CA GLU A 169 -12.76 10.15 -18.10
C GLU A 169 -12.42 10.02 -19.58
N GLU A 170 -12.33 11.16 -20.25
CA GLU A 170 -11.76 11.23 -21.59
C GLU A 170 -10.23 11.13 -21.50
N ALA A 171 -9.63 10.37 -22.41
CA ALA A 171 -8.18 10.20 -22.47
C ALA A 171 -7.45 11.55 -22.55
N LYS A 172 -8.02 12.52 -23.28
CA LYS A 172 -7.52 13.88 -23.38
C LYS A 172 -7.45 14.58 -22.01
N ASN A 173 -8.49 14.48 -21.19
CA ASN A 173 -8.51 15.12 -19.87
C ASN A 173 -7.43 14.54 -18.95
N ILE A 174 -7.25 13.21 -18.97
CA ILE A 174 -6.19 12.54 -18.21
C ILE A 174 -4.81 13.01 -18.69
N LEU A 175 -4.61 13.07 -20.02
CA LEU A 175 -3.35 13.50 -20.61
C LEU A 175 -3.03 14.96 -20.28
N ASP A 176 -3.99 15.86 -20.46
CA ASP A 176 -3.85 17.30 -20.18
C ASP A 176 -3.48 17.50 -18.71
N GLU A 177 -4.12 16.75 -17.81
CA GLU A 177 -3.82 16.76 -16.38
C GLU A 177 -2.41 16.25 -16.05
N PHE A 178 -1.91 15.22 -16.74
CA PHE A 178 -0.52 14.77 -16.58
C PHE A 178 0.47 15.80 -17.12
N VAL A 179 0.30 16.23 -18.35
CA VAL A 179 1.25 17.09 -19.07
C VAL A 179 1.33 18.48 -18.44
N SER A 180 0.21 19.05 -18.00
CA SER A 180 0.18 20.36 -17.34
C SER A 180 0.91 20.39 -15.99
N HIS A 181 0.97 19.25 -15.30
CA HIS A 181 1.62 19.11 -13.99
C HIS A 181 3.06 18.60 -14.06
N MET A 182 3.64 18.50 -15.27
CA MET A 182 5.03 18.11 -15.50
C MET A 182 5.89 19.30 -15.92
N PRO A 183 7.11 19.46 -15.36
CA PRO A 183 8.10 20.36 -15.94
C PRO A 183 8.38 20.00 -17.40
N LYS A 184 8.50 21.00 -18.28
CA LYS A 184 8.79 20.77 -19.71
C LYS A 184 10.12 20.06 -19.92
N LEU A 185 11.11 20.32 -19.05
CA LEU A 185 12.37 19.59 -19.04
C LEU A 185 12.19 18.09 -18.75
N SER A 186 11.26 17.72 -17.85
CA SER A 186 10.95 16.30 -17.61
C SER A 186 10.36 15.64 -18.83
N GLN A 187 9.45 16.33 -19.53
CA GLN A 187 8.85 15.84 -20.78
C GLN A 187 9.92 15.65 -21.86
N LYS A 188 10.82 16.62 -22.03
CA LYS A 188 11.96 16.53 -22.95
C LYS A 188 12.85 15.32 -22.64
N ILE A 189 13.27 15.17 -21.39
CA ILE A 189 14.16 14.07 -21.00
C ILE A 189 13.47 12.72 -21.24
N LEU A 190 12.24 12.54 -20.78
CA LEU A 190 11.49 11.29 -20.98
C LEU A 190 11.18 11.03 -22.46
N GLY A 191 11.17 12.09 -23.26
CA GLY A 191 10.98 12.02 -24.69
C GLY A 191 12.21 11.60 -25.46
N LYS A 192 13.43 11.79 -24.95
CA LYS A 192 14.70 11.54 -25.67
C LYS A 192 14.73 10.18 -26.38
N GLY A 193 15.15 10.16 -27.64
CA GLY A 193 15.36 8.94 -28.42
C GLY A 193 16.52 8.13 -27.83
N GLY A 194 16.35 6.80 -27.72
CA GLY A 194 17.32 5.95 -27.04
C GLY A 194 17.51 6.31 -25.56
N LEU A 195 16.43 6.72 -24.88
CA LEU A 195 16.47 7.04 -23.45
C LEU A 195 17.07 5.88 -22.65
N THR A 196 18.02 6.19 -21.77
CA THR A 196 18.64 5.22 -20.85
C THR A 196 18.25 5.50 -19.40
N PRO A 197 18.36 4.52 -18.48
CA PRO A 197 18.19 4.76 -17.04
C PRO A 197 19.08 5.89 -16.49
N HIS A 198 20.29 6.03 -17.04
CA HIS A 198 21.25 7.08 -16.65
C HIS A 198 20.72 8.49 -16.98
N ASP A 199 20.08 8.69 -18.13
CA ASP A 199 19.52 9.99 -18.53
C ASP A 199 18.48 10.52 -17.54
N LEU A 200 17.79 9.63 -16.79
CA LEU A 200 16.83 10.01 -15.77
C LEU A 200 17.46 10.82 -14.63
N GLN A 201 18.78 10.76 -14.43
CA GLN A 201 19.49 11.61 -13.47
C GLN A 201 19.46 13.10 -13.85
N LYS A 202 19.18 13.44 -15.11
CA LYS A 202 19.06 14.83 -15.58
C LYS A 202 17.70 15.44 -15.27
N LEU A 203 16.74 14.63 -14.82
CA LEU A 203 15.42 15.12 -14.42
C LEU A 203 15.53 16.17 -13.29
N PRO A 204 14.51 17.04 -13.15
CA PRO A 204 14.48 18.07 -12.12
C PRO A 204 14.78 17.53 -10.73
N SER A 205 15.75 18.15 -10.06
CA SER A 205 16.03 17.86 -8.66
C SER A 205 14.86 18.31 -7.78
N PHE A 206 14.67 17.60 -6.68
CA PHE A 206 13.59 17.88 -5.77
C PHE A 206 13.81 19.19 -4.98
N PRO A 207 12.83 20.11 -4.94
CA PRO A 207 12.96 21.37 -4.21
C PRO A 207 12.80 21.16 -2.71
N VAL A 208 13.54 21.92 -1.91
CA VAL A 208 13.48 21.83 -0.44
C VAL A 208 12.05 22.14 0.05
N ARG A 209 11.50 21.27 0.90
CA ARG A 209 10.17 21.34 1.52
C ARG A 209 8.99 21.34 0.54
N LEU A 210 9.03 20.52 -0.52
CA LEU A 210 7.87 20.30 -1.38
C LEU A 210 6.75 19.54 -0.65
N HIS A 211 5.83 20.29 -0.04
CA HIS A 211 4.66 19.75 0.64
C HIS A 211 3.52 19.36 -0.33
N HIS A 212 3.73 19.54 -1.62
CA HIS A 212 2.83 19.13 -2.69
C HIS A 212 2.87 17.63 -2.93
N ARG A 213 1.82 17.09 -3.55
CA ARG A 213 1.80 15.71 -4.04
C ARG A 213 2.71 15.63 -5.26
N LEU A 214 3.26 14.45 -5.53
CA LEU A 214 4.16 14.29 -6.67
C LEU A 214 4.22 12.87 -7.18
N THR A 215 4.80 12.75 -8.37
CA THR A 215 5.32 11.52 -8.95
C THR A 215 6.79 11.75 -9.24
N TYR A 216 7.63 10.82 -8.82
CA TYR A 216 9.07 10.93 -8.85
C TYR A 216 9.70 9.66 -9.41
N ILE A 217 10.92 9.82 -9.88
CA ILE A 217 11.80 8.73 -10.26
C ILE A 217 12.99 8.74 -9.30
N ASN A 218 13.41 7.56 -8.87
CA ASN A 218 14.73 7.35 -8.33
C ASN A 218 15.57 6.61 -9.37
N ALA A 219 16.71 7.20 -9.76
CA ALA A 219 17.69 6.60 -10.67
C ALA A 219 18.96 6.20 -9.89
N PRO A 220 18.89 5.25 -8.93
CA PRO A 220 20.03 4.94 -8.08
C PRO A 220 21.14 4.32 -8.91
N THR A 221 22.36 4.76 -8.63
CA THR A 221 23.54 4.44 -9.45
C THR A 221 24.64 3.86 -8.57
N ARG A 222 25.25 2.77 -9.03
CA ARG A 222 26.43 2.18 -8.39
C ARG A 222 27.68 2.96 -8.81
N VAL A 223 28.20 3.78 -7.90
CA VAL A 223 29.35 4.66 -8.15
C VAL A 223 30.67 4.10 -7.59
N GLY A 224 30.61 3.00 -6.84
CA GLY A 224 31.76 2.41 -6.15
C GLY A 224 32.01 3.02 -4.78
N LEU A 225 32.51 2.22 -3.83
CA LEU A 225 32.66 2.62 -2.42
C LEU A 225 33.53 3.87 -2.21
N ALA A 226 34.59 4.01 -3.01
CA ALA A 226 35.51 5.16 -2.94
C ALA A 226 34.83 6.48 -3.31
N ASN A 227 33.73 6.43 -4.06
CA ASN A 227 33.03 7.61 -4.57
C ASN A 227 31.78 7.98 -3.78
N VAL A 228 31.49 7.28 -2.67
CA VAL A 228 30.34 7.56 -1.82
C VAL A 228 30.75 8.36 -0.58
N ILE A 229 30.17 9.55 -0.44
CA ILE A 229 30.28 10.37 0.78
C ILE A 229 28.92 10.56 1.43
N ARG A 230 28.93 11.00 2.68
CA ARG A 230 27.74 11.42 3.41
C ARG A 230 27.68 12.94 3.45
N ARG A 231 26.65 13.53 2.84
CA ARG A 231 26.39 14.98 2.87
C ARG A 231 25.08 15.26 3.60
N LEU A 232 24.98 16.41 4.25
CA LEU A 232 23.70 16.85 4.81
C LEU A 232 22.70 16.99 3.67
N LEU A 233 21.50 16.46 3.89
CA LEU A 233 20.43 16.56 2.91
C LEU A 233 20.01 18.03 2.78
N PRO A 234 19.85 18.54 1.54
CA PRO A 234 19.09 19.78 1.32
C PRO A 234 17.67 19.65 1.87
N ILE A 235 17.15 18.42 1.83
CA ILE A 235 15.84 18.03 2.33
C ILE A 235 15.85 18.11 3.88
N ASP A 236 16.59 17.24 4.55
CA ASP A 236 16.66 17.25 6.01
C ASP A 236 18.06 17.65 6.49
N PRO A 237 18.31 18.93 6.80
CA PRO A 237 19.63 19.40 7.22
C PRO A 237 20.10 18.80 8.55
N LYS A 238 19.25 18.01 9.23
CA LYS A 238 19.63 17.26 10.44
C LYS A 238 20.14 15.84 10.12
N ASN A 239 19.98 15.39 8.89
CA ASN A 239 20.32 14.03 8.46
C ASN A 239 21.28 14.02 7.27
N TYR A 240 22.12 13.00 7.24
CA TYR A 240 23.06 12.76 6.15
C TYR A 240 22.48 11.79 5.14
N ALA A 241 22.71 12.04 3.85
CA ALA A 241 22.45 11.12 2.77
C ALA A 241 23.71 10.78 1.99
N LYS A 242 23.64 9.64 1.30
CA LYS A 242 24.67 9.23 0.35
C LYS A 242 24.67 10.20 -0.82
N ALA A 243 25.86 10.66 -1.19
CA ALA A 243 26.10 11.49 -2.36
C ALA A 243 27.34 10.97 -3.08
N ALA A 244 27.36 11.13 -4.39
CA ALA A 244 28.53 10.81 -5.21
C ALA A 244 29.57 11.95 -5.11
N THR A 245 30.85 11.61 -5.04
CA THR A 245 31.98 12.56 -5.19
C THR A 245 32.42 12.72 -6.62
N CYS A 246 32.12 11.74 -7.48
CA CYS A 246 32.42 11.76 -8.89
C CYS A 246 31.18 12.12 -9.71
N GLU A 247 31.41 12.51 -10.95
CA GLU A 247 30.36 12.48 -11.96
C GLU A 247 29.89 11.03 -12.18
N CYS A 248 28.58 10.82 -12.28
CA CYS A 248 28.05 9.52 -12.62
C CYS A 248 28.18 9.34 -14.13
N LEU A 249 28.89 8.29 -14.55
CA LEU A 249 29.10 8.01 -15.97
C LEU A 249 28.01 7.07 -16.51
N PRO A 250 27.69 7.08 -17.81
CA PRO A 250 26.67 6.24 -18.41
C PRO A 250 26.87 4.73 -18.21
N GLU A 251 28.12 4.28 -18.07
CA GLU A 251 28.51 2.87 -17.92
C GLU A 251 28.26 2.35 -16.49
N MET A 252 28.04 3.25 -15.53
CA MET A 252 27.74 2.88 -14.16
C MET A 252 26.35 2.24 -14.07
N GLU A 253 26.26 1.10 -13.36
CA GLU A 253 25.00 0.39 -13.17
C GLU A 253 23.94 1.34 -12.56
N THR A 254 22.99 1.73 -13.40
CA THR A 254 21.87 2.60 -13.02
C THR A 254 20.59 1.80 -13.09
N LYS A 255 19.87 1.77 -11.98
CA LYS A 255 18.53 1.15 -11.90
C LYS A 255 17.46 2.24 -11.88
N THR A 256 16.20 1.85 -12.00
CA THR A 256 15.07 2.79 -12.05
C THR A 256 13.95 2.35 -11.12
N TYR A 257 13.44 3.29 -10.34
CA TYR A 257 12.24 3.14 -9.54
C TYR A 257 11.32 4.35 -9.78
N VAL A 258 10.05 4.12 -10.08
CA VAL A 258 9.02 5.17 -10.11
C VAL A 258 8.19 5.05 -8.84
N GLY A 259 7.86 6.18 -8.23
CA GLY A 259 6.91 6.23 -7.12
C GLY A 259 6.10 7.51 -7.13
N SER A 260 5.07 7.55 -6.29
CA SER A 260 4.28 8.75 -6.05
C SER A 260 4.09 9.03 -4.56
N SER A 261 3.61 10.23 -4.25
CA SER A 261 3.11 10.60 -2.94
C SER A 261 1.80 11.37 -3.11
N TYR A 262 0.75 10.84 -2.51
CA TYR A 262 -0.57 11.47 -2.43
C TYR A 262 -0.94 11.85 -0.99
N ASP A 263 -0.08 11.51 -0.01
CA ASP A 263 -0.33 11.74 1.40
C ASP A 263 -0.43 13.24 1.74
N LYS A 264 -1.10 13.52 2.86
CA LYS A 264 -1.23 14.85 3.47
C LYS A 264 0.11 15.52 3.71
N ARG A 265 1.20 14.78 3.97
CA ARG A 265 2.55 15.36 4.17
C ARG A 265 3.29 15.65 2.85
N GLY A 266 2.73 15.22 1.72
CA GLY A 266 3.25 15.45 0.38
C GLY A 266 4.49 14.61 0.01
N GLY A 267 5.12 14.99 -1.09
CA GLY A 267 6.30 14.34 -1.64
C GLY A 267 7.50 14.36 -0.72
N TRP A 268 7.67 15.45 0.03
CA TRP A 268 8.71 15.61 1.04
C TRP A 268 8.89 14.42 1.96
N ALA A 269 7.81 14.04 2.66
CA ALA A 269 7.86 12.99 3.67
C ALA A 269 8.16 11.63 3.04
N ARG A 270 7.64 11.39 1.82
CA ARG A 270 7.92 10.16 1.09
C ARG A 270 9.39 10.06 0.72
N LEU A 271 9.98 11.10 0.13
CA LEU A 271 11.40 11.09 -0.24
C LEU A 271 12.31 10.99 0.99
N LEU A 272 11.97 11.69 2.08
CA LEU A 272 12.71 11.57 3.33
C LEU A 272 12.71 10.12 3.86
N THR A 273 11.63 9.38 3.66
CA THR A 273 11.55 7.95 4.00
C THR A 273 12.51 7.15 3.13
N HIS A 274 12.53 7.37 1.81
CA HIS A 274 13.45 6.65 0.93
C HIS A 274 14.93 6.98 1.21
N GLU A 275 15.24 8.24 1.52
CA GLU A 275 16.57 8.67 1.95
C GLU A 275 17.02 8.00 3.24
N ARG A 276 16.14 7.96 4.26
CA ARG A 276 16.42 7.24 5.51
C ARG A 276 16.67 5.76 5.25
N GLU A 277 15.86 5.15 4.41
CA GLU A 277 16.01 3.75 4.04
C GLU A 277 17.30 3.48 3.28
N ALA A 278 17.74 4.37 2.41
CA ALA A 278 19.04 4.26 1.72
C ALA A 278 20.24 4.27 2.70
N ASN A 279 20.09 4.91 3.86
CA ASN A 279 21.10 4.98 4.90
C ASN A 279 20.98 3.89 5.97
N ALA A 280 19.90 3.11 5.95
CA ALA A 280 19.63 2.08 6.95
C ALA A 280 20.45 0.81 6.67
N GLU A 281 20.94 0.18 7.73
CA GLU A 281 21.58 -1.15 7.63
C GLU A 281 20.56 -2.27 7.41
N LYS A 282 19.33 -2.08 7.92
CA LYS A 282 18.21 -3.02 7.86
C LYS A 282 16.91 -2.23 7.77
N GLY A 283 15.90 -2.81 7.14
CA GLY A 283 14.56 -2.25 7.07
C GLY A 283 13.64 -3.12 6.22
N LYS A 284 12.60 -2.52 5.65
CA LYS A 284 11.65 -3.21 4.77
C LYS A 284 12.37 -3.91 3.61
N ILE A 285 11.96 -5.13 3.29
CA ILE A 285 12.55 -5.93 2.22
C ILE A 285 11.77 -5.68 0.92
N CYS A 286 12.34 -4.89 0.01
CA CYS A 286 11.82 -4.72 -1.35
C CYS A 286 13.00 -4.45 -2.32
N LEU A 287 12.82 -4.65 -3.63
CA LEU A 287 13.91 -4.49 -4.61
C LEU A 287 14.54 -3.09 -4.52
N HIS A 288 13.70 -2.06 -4.46
CA HIS A 288 14.15 -0.67 -4.34
C HIS A 288 15.05 -0.47 -3.12
N TYR A 289 14.59 -0.82 -1.92
CA TYR A 289 15.37 -0.64 -0.69
C TYR A 289 16.59 -1.54 -0.62
N ASN A 290 16.50 -2.78 -1.12
CA ASN A 290 17.64 -3.68 -1.16
C ASN A 290 18.77 -3.14 -2.05
N PHE A 291 18.42 -2.47 -3.15
CA PHE A 291 19.42 -1.86 -4.03
C PHE A 291 20.02 -0.58 -3.43
N ILE A 292 19.20 0.38 -3.01
CA ILE A 292 19.70 1.70 -2.53
C ILE A 292 20.43 1.63 -1.17
N ARG A 293 20.22 0.57 -0.38
CA ARG A 293 20.98 0.34 0.86
C ARG A 293 22.43 -0.07 0.61
N GLN A 294 22.75 -0.62 -0.57
CA GLN A 294 24.12 -1.03 -0.90
C GLN A 294 25.10 0.13 -0.73
N ARG A 295 26.27 -0.15 -0.16
CA ARG A 295 27.20 0.88 0.33
C ARG A 295 27.81 1.73 -0.78
N ASP A 296 27.88 1.17 -1.98
CA ASP A 296 28.44 1.74 -3.21
C ASP A 296 27.37 2.33 -4.15
N VAL A 297 26.12 2.38 -3.70
CA VAL A 297 24.98 2.91 -4.47
C VAL A 297 24.52 4.25 -3.88
N VAL A 298 24.35 5.24 -4.76
CA VAL A 298 23.81 6.58 -4.44
C VAL A 298 22.42 6.71 -5.04
N PRO A 299 21.38 7.07 -4.25
CA PRO A 299 20.06 7.36 -4.80
C PRO A 299 20.02 8.74 -5.48
N PHE A 300 19.20 8.85 -6.54
CA PHE A 300 18.96 10.09 -7.27
C PHE A 300 17.45 10.30 -7.40
N PHE A 301 16.84 10.95 -6.41
CA PHE A 301 15.41 11.26 -6.41
C PHE A 301 15.10 12.51 -7.24
N LYS A 302 14.33 12.32 -8.31
CA LYS A 302 14.00 13.33 -9.32
C LYS A 302 12.50 13.49 -9.49
N VAL A 303 12.08 14.74 -9.69
CA VAL A 303 10.67 15.10 -9.85
C VAL A 303 10.25 14.90 -11.30
N VAL A 304 9.12 14.20 -11.50
CA VAL A 304 8.51 14.06 -12.82
C VAL A 304 7.26 14.91 -12.93
N GLY A 305 6.37 14.88 -11.93
CA GLY A 305 5.18 15.72 -11.88
C GLY A 305 4.84 16.15 -10.45
N VAL A 306 4.15 17.28 -10.31
CA VAL A 306 3.80 17.89 -9.02
C VAL A 306 2.35 18.38 -9.04
N TRP A 307 1.57 18.00 -8.03
CA TRP A 307 0.16 18.38 -7.87
C TRP A 307 -0.06 19.09 -6.55
N THR A 308 -0.93 20.09 -6.56
CA THR A 308 -1.27 20.81 -5.33
C THR A 308 -1.81 19.85 -4.26
N ASN A 309 -1.28 20.02 -3.05
CA ASN A 309 -1.72 19.25 -1.89
C ASN A 309 -2.81 20.05 -1.16
N PRO A 310 -4.07 19.58 -1.17
CA PRO A 310 -5.19 20.32 -0.61
C PRO A 310 -5.10 20.48 0.91
N THR A 311 -4.21 19.74 1.59
CA THR A 311 -3.97 19.89 3.02
C THR A 311 -3.26 21.21 3.35
N TYR A 312 -2.43 21.71 2.44
CA TYR A 312 -1.64 22.93 2.63
C TYR A 312 -2.18 24.13 1.84
N CYS A 313 -3.03 23.87 0.84
CA CYS A 313 -3.73 24.89 0.05
C CYS A 313 -5.25 24.63 0.12
N PRO A 314 -5.93 24.95 1.23
CA PRO A 314 -7.37 24.83 1.35
C PRO A 314 -8.03 25.94 0.52
N GLY A 315 -8.39 25.62 -0.73
CA GLY A 315 -9.01 26.53 -1.69
C GLY A 315 -10.21 25.87 -2.36
N ASP A 316 -10.00 24.98 -3.33
CA ASP A 316 -11.09 24.56 -4.22
C ASP A 316 -11.05 23.09 -4.70
N VAL A 317 -10.24 22.24 -4.07
CA VAL A 317 -10.03 20.89 -4.62
C VAL A 317 -11.04 19.90 -4.03
N VAL A 318 -11.96 19.41 -4.87
CA VAL A 318 -12.76 18.20 -4.61
C VAL A 318 -11.78 17.04 -4.35
N GLN A 319 -11.51 16.78 -3.06
CA GLN A 319 -10.32 16.06 -2.58
C GLN A 319 -10.18 14.60 -3.04
N ASN A 320 -11.21 13.99 -3.64
CA ASN A 320 -11.23 12.54 -3.82
C ASN A 320 -10.63 12.07 -5.15
N VAL A 321 -10.81 12.78 -6.27
CA VAL A 321 -10.31 12.30 -7.59
C VAL A 321 -8.86 12.76 -7.81
N THR A 322 -8.57 14.04 -7.56
CA THR A 322 -7.22 14.62 -7.76
C THR A 322 -6.15 14.04 -6.84
N LYS A 323 -6.56 13.36 -5.76
CA LYS A 323 -5.65 12.63 -4.87
C LYS A 323 -4.96 11.47 -5.57
N TRP A 324 -5.61 10.84 -6.54
CA TRP A 324 -5.11 9.61 -7.16
C TRP A 324 -4.33 9.87 -8.44
N ILE A 325 -4.40 11.08 -8.99
CA ILE A 325 -3.69 11.46 -10.22
C ILE A 325 -2.18 11.16 -10.12
N PRO A 326 -1.45 11.47 -9.03
CA PRO A 326 -0.04 11.10 -8.94
C PRO A 326 0.22 9.59 -9.02
N VAL A 327 -0.69 8.77 -8.49
CA VAL A 327 -0.59 7.30 -8.49
C VAL A 327 -0.99 6.72 -9.84
N LEU A 328 -2.04 7.26 -10.47
CA LEU A 328 -2.43 6.92 -11.83
C LEU A 328 -1.26 7.22 -12.79
N PHE A 329 -0.65 8.39 -12.63
CA PHE A 329 0.50 8.81 -13.42
C PHE A 329 1.75 7.97 -13.14
N GLU A 330 1.99 7.55 -11.89
CA GLU A 330 3.01 6.55 -11.56
C GLU A 330 2.81 5.27 -12.38
N GLY A 331 1.57 4.77 -12.47
CA GLY A 331 1.21 3.61 -13.27
C GLY A 331 1.51 3.80 -14.77
N PHE A 332 1.20 4.96 -15.33
CA PHE A 332 1.52 5.28 -16.72
C PHE A 332 3.02 5.48 -16.97
N LEU A 333 3.79 5.98 -16.01
CA LEU A 333 5.24 6.06 -16.15
C LEU A 333 5.90 4.67 -16.05
N VAL A 334 5.41 3.80 -15.17
CA VAL A 334 5.83 2.39 -15.13
C VAL A 334 5.54 1.70 -16.46
N LEU A 335 4.38 1.98 -17.05
CA LEU A 335 4.00 1.54 -18.39
C LEU A 335 4.88 2.13 -19.50
N TYR A 336 5.13 3.44 -19.48
CA TYR A 336 5.93 4.13 -20.50
C TYR A 336 7.39 3.66 -20.49
N LEU A 337 7.98 3.48 -19.31
CA LEU A 337 9.39 3.10 -19.16
C LEU A 337 9.64 1.58 -19.21
N GLY A 338 8.61 0.74 -19.33
CA GLY A 338 8.80 -0.72 -19.40
C GLY A 338 9.28 -1.33 -18.07
N LEU A 339 8.84 -0.78 -16.94
CA LEU A 339 9.38 -1.15 -15.61
C LEU A 339 8.65 -2.31 -14.93
N TYR A 340 7.52 -2.78 -15.48
CA TYR A 340 6.78 -3.90 -14.92
C TYR A 340 7.01 -5.15 -15.75
N THR A 341 7.56 -6.18 -15.12
CA THR A 341 8.06 -7.38 -15.81
C THR A 341 7.55 -8.65 -15.13
N GLN A 342 7.25 -9.66 -15.94
CA GLN A 342 6.81 -10.96 -15.45
C GLN A 342 7.93 -11.68 -14.68
N ASP A 343 9.19 -11.46 -15.05
CA ASP A 343 10.37 -12.05 -14.40
C ASP A 343 10.53 -11.64 -12.92
N LEU A 344 9.92 -10.51 -12.54
CA LEU A 344 9.94 -9.99 -11.17
C LEU A 344 8.66 -10.36 -10.38
N GLN A 345 7.84 -11.27 -10.92
CA GLN A 345 6.59 -11.70 -10.31
C GLN A 345 6.82 -12.24 -8.89
N CYS A 346 6.00 -11.75 -7.95
CA CYS A 346 6.02 -12.29 -6.60
C CYS A 346 5.22 -13.59 -6.56
N HIS A 347 5.90 -14.72 -6.37
CA HIS A 347 5.24 -16.03 -6.19
C HIS A 347 4.64 -16.24 -4.78
N ALA A 348 4.62 -15.20 -3.95
CA ALA A 348 3.99 -15.27 -2.64
C ALA A 348 2.48 -15.53 -2.86
N PRO A 349 1.91 -16.65 -2.36
CA PRO A 349 0.53 -17.06 -2.67
C PRO A 349 -0.50 -15.98 -2.30
N ASP A 350 -0.19 -15.20 -1.28
CA ASP A 350 -0.97 -14.10 -0.77
C ASP A 350 -0.97 -12.88 -1.72
N LEU A 351 0.00 -12.77 -2.62
CA LEU A 351 0.11 -11.65 -3.55
C LEU A 351 -0.27 -11.99 -5.00
N GLN A 352 -0.64 -13.25 -5.30
CA GLN A 352 -0.97 -13.69 -6.67
C GLN A 352 -2.13 -12.91 -7.30
N LEU A 353 -3.11 -12.48 -6.49
CA LEU A 353 -4.25 -11.65 -6.94
C LEU A 353 -3.83 -10.24 -7.40
N ILE A 354 -2.62 -9.81 -7.05
CA ILE A 354 -2.07 -8.48 -7.39
C ILE A 354 -1.13 -8.57 -8.60
N PHE A 355 -0.50 -9.72 -8.79
CA PHE A 355 0.45 -10.00 -9.87
C PHE A 355 -0.16 -10.99 -10.87
N THR A 356 -1.23 -10.56 -11.54
CA THR A 356 -2.02 -11.41 -12.42
C THR A 356 -1.42 -11.47 -13.83
N GLN A 357 -1.58 -12.62 -14.50
CA GLN A 357 -1.16 -12.74 -15.90
C GLN A 357 -1.89 -11.75 -16.80
N ALA A 358 -3.19 -11.55 -16.57
CA ALA A 358 -4.00 -10.57 -17.29
C ALA A 358 -3.41 -9.15 -17.24
N SER A 359 -2.78 -8.80 -16.12
CA SER A 359 -2.10 -7.52 -16.00
C SER A 359 -0.79 -7.47 -16.80
N TYR A 360 0.04 -8.51 -16.77
CA TYR A 360 1.23 -8.54 -17.64
C TYR A 360 0.86 -8.49 -19.13
N ASP A 361 -0.20 -9.20 -19.52
CA ASP A 361 -0.69 -9.22 -20.90
C ASP A 361 -1.21 -7.85 -21.34
N LEU A 362 -1.97 -7.15 -20.49
CA LEU A 362 -2.40 -5.79 -20.77
C LEU A 362 -1.20 -4.84 -20.89
N PHE A 363 -0.23 -4.93 -19.97
CA PHE A 363 0.97 -4.10 -19.99
C PHE A 363 1.72 -4.22 -21.33
N GLN A 364 1.93 -5.45 -21.81
CA GLN A 364 2.57 -5.71 -23.10
C GLN A 364 1.72 -5.19 -24.27
N ARG A 365 0.41 -5.44 -24.25
CA ARG A 365 -0.52 -5.01 -25.30
C ARG A 365 -0.56 -3.49 -25.47
N LEU A 366 -0.63 -2.75 -24.37
CA LEU A 366 -0.66 -1.28 -24.40
C LEU A 366 0.62 -0.70 -25.03
N ARG A 367 1.77 -1.31 -24.77
CA ARG A 367 3.07 -0.90 -25.31
C ARG A 367 3.35 -1.37 -26.75
N SER A 368 2.62 -2.39 -27.22
CA SER A 368 2.88 -3.01 -28.52
C SER A 368 2.86 -2.01 -29.67
N GLY A 369 3.87 -2.03 -30.53
CA GLY A 369 4.00 -1.14 -31.68
C GLY A 369 4.28 0.34 -31.37
N LEU A 370 4.56 0.70 -30.10
CA LEU A 370 5.00 2.04 -29.73
C LEU A 370 6.52 2.07 -29.56
N GLU A 371 7.16 3.14 -30.01
CA GLU A 371 8.58 3.39 -29.76
C GLU A 371 8.77 4.00 -28.36
N VAL A 372 8.69 3.15 -27.34
CA VAL A 372 8.82 3.53 -25.93
C VAL A 372 10.01 2.83 -25.25
N PRO A 373 10.67 3.46 -24.26
CA PRO A 373 11.80 2.85 -23.56
C PRO A 373 11.43 1.54 -22.87
N ASP A 374 12.36 0.57 -22.83
CA ASP A 374 12.20 -0.68 -22.09
C ASP A 374 13.31 -0.85 -21.04
N PHE A 375 12.96 -0.54 -19.78
CA PHE A 375 13.87 -0.63 -18.63
C PHE A 375 13.63 -1.88 -17.79
N ARG A 376 13.11 -2.97 -18.38
CA ARG A 376 12.83 -4.21 -17.67
C ARG A 376 14.01 -4.73 -16.84
N ALA A 377 15.22 -4.72 -17.40
CA ALA A 377 16.45 -5.20 -16.74
C ALA A 377 16.98 -4.23 -15.66
N ALA A 378 16.56 -2.96 -15.72
CA ALA A 378 16.93 -1.91 -14.79
C ALA A 378 15.86 -1.64 -13.72
N SER A 379 14.71 -2.32 -13.78
CA SER A 379 13.59 -2.02 -12.91
C SER A 379 13.82 -2.43 -11.45
N LEU A 380 13.39 -1.54 -10.56
CA LEU A 380 13.21 -1.80 -9.12
C LEU A 380 11.73 -1.75 -8.72
N ASN A 381 10.82 -1.48 -9.66
CA ASN A 381 9.38 -1.57 -9.44
C ASN A 381 8.99 -3.05 -9.49
N ARG A 382 8.48 -3.57 -8.36
CA ARG A 382 7.97 -4.95 -8.33
C ARG A 382 6.62 -5.10 -8.99
N ALA A 383 5.84 -4.03 -9.03
CA ALA A 383 4.42 -4.11 -9.24
C ALA A 383 3.88 -3.00 -10.10
N TRP A 384 2.72 -3.28 -10.68
CA TRP A 384 1.98 -2.33 -11.48
C TRP A 384 1.03 -1.52 -10.61
N PRO A 385 1.26 -0.20 -10.43
CA PRO A 385 0.36 0.63 -9.63
C PRO A 385 -1.09 0.57 -10.08
N LEU A 386 -1.37 0.41 -11.38
CA LEU A 386 -2.73 0.33 -11.89
C LEU A 386 -3.48 -0.93 -11.43
N MET A 387 -2.76 -2.00 -11.07
CA MET A 387 -3.29 -3.20 -10.40
C MET A 387 -3.31 -3.08 -8.87
N GLN A 388 -2.29 -2.42 -8.32
CA GLN A 388 -2.12 -2.27 -6.87
C GLN A 388 -2.93 -1.15 -6.24
N GLY A 389 -3.54 -0.28 -7.05
CA GLY A 389 -4.30 0.88 -6.58
C GLY A 389 -5.12 0.56 -5.35
N PHE A 390 -4.94 1.36 -4.29
CA PHE A 390 -5.43 1.05 -2.94
C PHE A 390 -6.85 0.48 -2.97
N PRO A 391 -7.09 -0.70 -2.36
CA PRO A 391 -8.39 -1.33 -2.40
C PRO A 391 -9.41 -0.45 -1.66
N TYR A 392 -10.53 -0.17 -2.34
CA TYR A 392 -11.78 0.43 -1.85
C TYR A 392 -11.73 1.86 -1.25
N SER A 393 -10.56 2.41 -0.91
CA SER A 393 -10.43 3.74 -0.27
C SER A 393 -10.40 4.93 -1.24
N MET A 394 -10.52 4.69 -2.56
CA MET A 394 -10.69 5.78 -3.54
C MET A 394 -11.98 6.57 -3.32
N VAL A 395 -12.91 6.02 -2.53
CA VAL A 395 -14.15 6.69 -2.16
C VAL A 395 -14.02 7.24 -0.73
N GLY A 396 -13.72 8.53 -0.63
CA GLY A 396 -13.75 9.25 0.65
C GLY A 396 -15.17 9.41 1.20
N LYS A 397 -15.26 9.83 2.48
CA LYS A 397 -16.47 10.09 3.30
C LYS A 397 -17.79 10.23 2.53
N CYS A 398 -18.84 9.65 3.12
CA CYS A 398 -20.22 9.86 2.71
C CYS A 398 -20.50 11.34 2.39
N SER A 399 -20.97 11.60 1.18
CA SER A 399 -21.30 12.93 0.66
C SER A 399 -22.53 13.56 1.30
N ASN A 400 -23.38 12.77 1.96
CA ASN A 400 -24.45 13.31 2.80
C ASN A 400 -23.85 14.03 4.01
N LYS A 401 -24.01 15.36 4.07
CA LYS A 401 -23.47 16.26 5.12
C LYS A 401 -23.94 15.90 6.53
N ASP A 402 -25.09 15.24 6.66
CA ASP A 402 -25.66 14.80 7.93
C ASP A 402 -25.19 13.40 8.35
N CYS A 403 -24.39 12.73 7.52
CA CYS A 403 -23.91 11.38 7.79
C CYS A 403 -22.85 11.39 8.89
N LYS A 404 -23.23 10.89 10.08
CA LYS A 404 -22.33 10.74 11.24
C LYS A 404 -21.46 9.48 11.20
N MET A 405 -21.58 8.63 10.17
CA MET A 405 -20.79 7.40 10.08
C MET A 405 -19.32 7.72 9.80
N ALA A 406 -18.43 7.25 10.67
CA ALA A 406 -16.99 7.32 10.44
C ALA A 406 -16.61 6.49 9.21
N ALA A 407 -15.73 7.04 8.37
CA ALA A 407 -15.38 6.53 7.03
C ALA A 407 -14.70 5.16 6.99
N LYS A 408 -14.56 4.46 8.12
CA LYS A 408 -13.66 3.30 8.19
C LYS A 408 -14.25 2.01 7.58
N ASP A 409 -15.59 1.87 7.54
CA ASP A 409 -16.21 0.59 7.14
C ASP A 409 -17.48 0.75 6.27
N VAL A 410 -17.53 1.74 5.36
CA VAL A 410 -18.77 1.96 4.59
C VAL A 410 -18.60 1.90 3.09
N THR A 411 -19.26 0.91 2.48
CA THR A 411 -19.49 0.82 1.03
C THR A 411 -20.33 2.03 0.60
N LEU A 412 -19.76 2.86 -0.26
CA LEU A 412 -20.40 4.07 -0.78
C LEU A 412 -21.10 3.75 -2.10
N LYS A 413 -22.36 4.19 -2.21
CA LYS A 413 -23.22 4.14 -3.39
C LYS A 413 -23.33 5.54 -3.96
N PHE A 414 -23.21 5.67 -5.27
CA PHE A 414 -23.15 6.98 -5.91
C PHE A 414 -24.46 7.27 -6.63
N SER A 415 -25.04 8.44 -6.37
CA SER A 415 -26.36 8.84 -6.90
C SER A 415 -26.33 9.35 -8.34
N GLU A 416 -25.18 9.84 -8.80
CA GLU A 416 -24.97 10.50 -10.11
C GLU A 416 -23.83 9.82 -10.90
N GLY A 417 -23.64 8.52 -10.69
CA GLY A 417 -22.50 7.77 -11.22
C GLY A 417 -21.25 7.85 -10.32
N PRO A 418 -20.19 7.08 -10.60
CA PRO A 418 -19.13 6.78 -9.63
C PRO A 418 -18.15 7.93 -9.30
N LEU A 419 -18.32 9.10 -9.91
CA LEU A 419 -17.62 10.36 -9.59
C LEU A 419 -18.52 11.35 -8.85
N GLY A 420 -19.81 11.06 -8.76
CA GLY A 420 -20.75 11.85 -7.99
C GLY A 420 -20.47 11.78 -6.48
N PRO A 421 -21.17 12.58 -5.69
CA PRO A 421 -21.12 12.50 -4.24
C PRO A 421 -21.41 11.07 -3.74
N GLY A 422 -20.41 10.33 -3.26
CA GLY A 422 -20.58 8.95 -2.77
C GLY A 422 -21.34 8.90 -1.44
N ILE A 423 -22.58 8.39 -1.45
CA ILE A 423 -23.44 8.29 -0.27
C ILE A 423 -23.26 6.90 0.36
N CYS A 424 -23.09 6.82 1.67
CA CYS A 424 -22.92 5.54 2.33
C CYS A 424 -24.15 4.64 2.19
N SER A 425 -23.98 3.32 2.19
CA SER A 425 -25.10 2.37 1.98
C SER A 425 -26.30 2.64 2.91
N SER A 426 -26.05 3.06 4.15
CA SER A 426 -27.11 3.49 5.09
C SER A 426 -27.85 4.75 4.63
N CYS A 427 -27.14 5.78 4.19
CA CYS A 427 -27.74 7.02 3.68
C CYS A 427 -28.42 6.80 2.32
N TYR A 428 -27.88 5.95 1.46
CA TYR A 428 -28.49 5.54 0.20
C TYR A 428 -29.79 4.79 0.44
N ASN A 429 -29.80 3.83 1.38
CA ASN A 429 -31.01 3.11 1.76
C ASN A 429 -32.06 4.03 2.38
N ARG A 430 -31.64 5.06 3.15
CA ARG A 430 -32.54 6.11 3.66
C ARG A 430 -33.14 6.94 2.52
N GLU A 431 -32.34 7.35 1.54
CA GLU A 431 -32.84 8.05 0.35
C GLU A 431 -33.77 7.17 -0.48
N ALA A 432 -33.40 5.92 -0.74
CA ALA A 432 -34.22 4.96 -1.46
C ALA A 432 -35.54 4.69 -0.72
N TRP A 433 -35.51 4.64 0.62
CA TRP A 433 -36.70 4.56 1.45
C TRP A 433 -37.56 5.82 1.38
N LEU A 434 -36.96 7.02 1.40
CA LEU A 434 -37.68 8.28 1.21
C LEU A 434 -38.29 8.38 -0.19
N ARG A 435 -37.59 7.95 -1.24
CA ARG A 435 -38.12 7.87 -2.61
C ARG A 435 -39.23 6.83 -2.74
N ARG A 436 -39.15 5.70 -2.02
CA ARG A 436 -40.25 4.72 -1.93
C ARG A 436 -41.44 5.31 -1.18
N LYS A 437 -41.22 6.03 -0.07
CA LYS A 437 -42.26 6.72 0.68
C LYS A 437 -42.95 7.79 -0.16
N TRP A 438 -42.19 8.55 -0.94
CA TRP A 438 -42.71 9.52 -1.92
C TRP A 438 -43.49 8.83 -3.04
N ARG A 439 -43.00 7.72 -3.60
CA ARG A 439 -43.73 6.94 -4.60
C ARG A 439 -45.02 6.35 -4.07
N VAL A 440 -45.02 5.82 -2.85
CA VAL A 440 -46.25 5.39 -2.18
C VAL A 440 -47.15 6.60 -1.94
N ALA A 441 -46.62 7.74 -1.50
CA ALA A 441 -47.41 8.96 -1.32
C ALA A 441 -48.00 9.52 -2.63
N SER A 442 -47.42 9.23 -3.80
CA SER A 442 -47.98 9.60 -5.11
C SER A 442 -49.02 8.61 -5.66
N LEU A 443 -49.23 7.45 -5.03
CA LEU A 443 -50.28 6.51 -5.44
C LEU A 443 -51.68 7.03 -5.07
N PRO A 444 -52.73 6.62 -5.80
CA PRO A 444 -54.11 6.83 -5.41
C PRO A 444 -54.38 6.33 -3.99
N LYS A 445 -55.28 7.01 -3.28
CA LYS A 445 -55.54 6.76 -1.85
C LYS A 445 -55.86 5.28 -1.56
N GLU A 446 -56.64 4.64 -2.40
CA GLU A 446 -57.06 3.25 -2.27
C GLU A 446 -55.88 2.27 -2.32
N GLU A 447 -54.92 2.48 -3.20
CA GLU A 447 -53.70 1.65 -3.25
C GLU A 447 -52.77 1.90 -2.07
N ARG A 448 -52.67 3.16 -1.61
CA ARG A 448 -51.92 3.50 -0.39
C ARG A 448 -52.49 2.80 0.83
N ASP A 449 -53.81 2.83 0.98
CA ASP A 449 -54.52 2.26 2.12
C ASP A 449 -54.38 0.72 2.11
N LYS A 450 -54.48 0.08 0.94
CA LYS A 450 -54.28 -1.36 0.76
C LYS A 450 -52.85 -1.80 1.14
N ILE A 451 -51.83 -1.09 0.65
CA ILE A 451 -50.43 -1.37 1.00
C ILE A 451 -50.18 -1.16 2.50
N HIS A 452 -50.74 -0.10 3.07
CA HIS A 452 -50.60 0.19 4.50
C HIS A 452 -51.26 -0.88 5.37
N GLU A 453 -52.43 -1.38 4.97
CA GLU A 453 -53.13 -2.46 5.67
C GLU A 453 -52.33 -3.77 5.63
N GLU A 454 -51.76 -4.14 4.48
CA GLU A 454 -50.90 -5.33 4.36
C GLU A 454 -49.65 -5.24 5.24
N VAL A 455 -49.00 -4.07 5.29
CA VAL A 455 -47.83 -3.82 6.15
C VAL A 455 -48.21 -3.89 7.64
N LEU A 456 -49.35 -3.33 8.03
CA LEU A 456 -49.85 -3.41 9.40
C LEU A 456 -50.18 -4.85 9.79
N LYS A 457 -50.80 -5.63 8.89
CA LYS A 457 -51.13 -7.04 9.10
C LYS A 457 -49.86 -7.88 9.31
N ALA A 458 -48.82 -7.65 8.51
CA ALA A 458 -47.52 -8.29 8.66
C ALA A 458 -46.78 -7.89 9.96
N SER A 459 -46.80 -6.60 10.30
CA SER A 459 -46.15 -6.06 11.50
C SER A 459 -46.79 -6.60 12.79
N ARG A 460 -48.13 -6.71 12.82
CA ARG A 460 -48.87 -7.32 13.94
C ARG A 460 -48.49 -8.79 14.13
N LYS A 461 -48.37 -9.58 13.05
CA LYS A 461 -47.91 -10.98 13.11
C LYS A 461 -46.49 -11.10 13.66
N CYS A 462 -45.56 -10.25 13.22
CA CYS A 462 -44.18 -10.25 13.73
C CYS A 462 -44.07 -9.78 15.18
N LYS A 463 -44.85 -8.78 15.61
CA LYS A 463 -44.86 -8.31 17.02
C LYS A 463 -45.48 -9.33 17.96
N ALA A 464 -46.54 -10.04 17.54
CA ALA A 464 -47.13 -11.13 18.32
C ALA A 464 -46.12 -12.26 18.57
N ALA A 465 -45.30 -12.60 17.58
CA ALA A 465 -44.26 -13.61 17.72
C ALA A 465 -43.05 -13.17 18.58
N ARG A 466 -42.87 -11.87 18.87
CA ARG A 466 -41.68 -11.36 19.56
C ARG A 466 -41.82 -11.25 21.09
N LYS A 467 -43.03 -11.48 21.63
CA LYS A 467 -43.35 -11.24 23.05
C LYS A 467 -43.37 -12.49 23.95
N ILE A 468 -43.02 -13.67 23.44
CA ILE A 468 -43.01 -14.92 24.21
C ILE A 468 -41.69 -15.65 23.93
N ARG A 469 -41.07 -16.28 24.94
CA ARG A 469 -39.99 -17.26 24.72
C ARG A 469 -40.58 -18.38 23.88
N LEU A 470 -40.30 -18.36 22.58
CA LEU A 470 -40.96 -19.22 21.61
C LEU A 470 -40.58 -20.67 21.88
N SER A 471 -41.57 -21.55 22.04
CA SER A 471 -41.35 -23.00 21.89
C SER A 471 -40.93 -23.31 20.45
N GLU A 472 -40.40 -24.51 20.21
CA GLU A 472 -39.91 -24.93 18.89
C GLU A 472 -41.00 -24.84 17.80
N GLU A 473 -42.24 -25.17 18.16
CA GLU A 473 -43.43 -24.99 17.31
C GLU A 473 -43.66 -23.51 16.95
N GLN A 474 -43.53 -22.60 17.92
CA GLN A 474 -43.72 -21.16 17.72
C GLN A 474 -42.56 -20.53 16.93
N TYR A 475 -41.35 -21.07 17.05
CA TYR A 475 -40.21 -20.69 16.22
C TYR A 475 -40.39 -21.15 14.76
N ARG A 476 -41.00 -22.33 14.55
CA ARG A 476 -41.39 -22.80 13.21
C ARG A 476 -42.38 -21.84 12.57
N VAL A 477 -43.43 -21.45 13.30
CA VAL A 477 -44.42 -20.45 12.83
C VAL A 477 -43.77 -19.08 12.56
N TYR A 478 -42.80 -18.65 13.37
CA TYR A 478 -42.06 -17.40 13.12
C TYR A 478 -41.23 -17.47 11.83
N ARG A 479 -40.52 -18.59 11.61
CA ARG A 479 -39.73 -18.85 10.39
C ARG A 479 -40.63 -18.88 9.16
N ASP A 480 -41.79 -19.51 9.25
CA ASP A 480 -42.76 -19.59 8.14
C ASP A 480 -43.31 -18.20 7.78
N ASN A 481 -43.58 -17.35 8.78
CA ASN A 481 -44.00 -15.97 8.54
C ASN A 481 -42.88 -15.09 7.93
N GLN A 482 -41.62 -15.28 8.33
CA GLN A 482 -40.46 -14.63 7.69
C GLN A 482 -40.33 -15.05 6.23
N ASN A 483 -40.50 -16.34 5.94
CA ASN A 483 -40.49 -16.88 4.58
C ASN A 483 -41.65 -16.35 3.74
N ALA A 484 -42.85 -16.21 4.33
CA ALA A 484 -44.00 -15.58 3.67
C ALA A 484 -43.71 -14.11 3.31
N MET A 485 -43.10 -13.33 4.20
CA MET A 485 -42.68 -11.94 3.92
C MET A 485 -41.65 -11.85 2.80
N ARG A 486 -40.66 -12.75 2.78
CA ARG A 486 -39.70 -12.84 1.68
C ARG A 486 -40.37 -13.23 0.36
N ASN A 487 -41.35 -14.14 0.39
CA ASN A 487 -42.11 -14.53 -0.79
C ASN A 487 -43.02 -13.42 -1.31
N ILE A 488 -43.64 -12.62 -0.44
CA ILE A 488 -44.39 -11.42 -0.86
C ILE A 488 -43.43 -10.40 -1.49
N ALA A 489 -42.29 -10.13 -0.86
CA ALA A 489 -41.26 -9.25 -1.43
C ALA A 489 -40.70 -9.78 -2.77
N ARG A 490 -40.60 -11.11 -2.94
CA ARG A 490 -40.21 -11.78 -4.17
C ARG A 490 -41.31 -11.70 -5.24
N LYS A 491 -42.59 -11.86 -4.88
CA LYS A 491 -43.75 -11.64 -5.77
C LYS A 491 -43.84 -10.18 -6.24
N ILE A 492 -43.59 -9.21 -5.36
CA ILE A 492 -43.50 -7.79 -5.73
C ILE A 492 -42.32 -7.53 -6.67
N ARG A 493 -41.22 -8.28 -6.53
CA ARG A 493 -40.01 -8.12 -7.34
C ARG A 493 -40.04 -8.87 -8.68
N HIS A 494 -40.83 -9.94 -8.78
CA HIS A 494 -40.87 -10.86 -9.93
C HIS A 494 -42.28 -11.09 -10.51
N GLY A 495 -43.24 -10.21 -10.19
CA GLY A 495 -44.66 -10.34 -10.56
C GLY A 495 -45.00 -10.29 -12.05
N GLY A 496 -44.04 -10.54 -12.94
CA GLY A 496 -44.23 -10.59 -14.40
C GLY A 496 -43.47 -11.71 -15.11
N LEU A 497 -42.85 -12.67 -14.40
CA LEU A 497 -42.14 -13.77 -15.07
C LEU A 497 -43.06 -14.98 -15.35
N PRO A 498 -43.07 -15.55 -16.57
CA PRO A 498 -43.79 -16.77 -16.92
C PRO A 498 -43.40 -17.97 -16.02
N GLU A 499 -44.31 -18.92 -15.79
CA GLU A 499 -44.05 -20.08 -14.91
C GLU A 499 -42.90 -20.96 -15.42
N GLU A 500 -42.72 -21.03 -16.73
CA GLU A 500 -41.63 -21.80 -17.35
C GLU A 500 -40.24 -21.28 -16.93
N GLU A 501 -40.08 -19.96 -16.81
CA GLU A 501 -38.86 -19.31 -16.34
C GLU A 501 -38.60 -19.61 -14.85
N LYS A 502 -39.68 -19.72 -14.04
CA LYS A 502 -39.55 -20.04 -12.61
C LYS A 502 -39.08 -21.47 -12.40
N GLU A 503 -39.54 -22.40 -13.23
CA GLU A 503 -39.13 -23.80 -13.13
C GLU A 503 -37.69 -24.00 -13.63
N ARG A 504 -37.28 -23.35 -14.73
CA ARG A 504 -35.86 -23.36 -15.18
C ARG A 504 -34.92 -22.86 -14.09
N ARG A 505 -35.30 -21.81 -13.36
CA ARG A 505 -34.50 -21.28 -12.24
C ARG A 505 -34.43 -22.23 -11.05
N ARG A 506 -35.47 -23.04 -10.78
CA ARG A 506 -35.44 -24.05 -9.70
C ARG A 506 -34.50 -25.20 -10.03
N VAL A 507 -34.58 -25.73 -11.25
CA VAL A 507 -33.70 -26.81 -11.72
C VAL A 507 -32.24 -26.38 -11.66
N ARG A 508 -31.92 -25.20 -12.20
CA ARG A 508 -30.56 -24.63 -12.19
C ARG A 508 -30.01 -24.41 -10.77
N LYS A 509 -30.85 -23.98 -9.82
CA LYS A 509 -30.44 -23.82 -8.42
C LYS A 509 -30.06 -25.16 -7.77
N ASN A 510 -30.83 -26.22 -8.05
CA ASN A 510 -30.55 -27.55 -7.50
C ASN A 510 -29.26 -28.15 -8.09
N GLU A 511 -28.95 -27.87 -9.36
CA GLU A 511 -27.69 -28.28 -9.99
C GLU A 511 -26.48 -27.56 -9.38
N LEU A 512 -26.57 -26.23 -9.21
CA LEU A 512 -25.50 -25.44 -8.58
C LEU A 512 -25.22 -25.88 -7.13
N GLU A 513 -26.26 -26.21 -6.35
CA GLU A 513 -26.10 -26.73 -4.99
C GLU A 513 -25.42 -28.10 -4.96
N ARG A 514 -25.72 -28.98 -5.93
CA ARG A 514 -25.08 -30.30 -6.05
C ARG A 514 -23.60 -30.18 -6.44
N ASP A 515 -23.26 -29.26 -7.34
CA ASP A 515 -21.87 -29.00 -7.75
C ASP A 515 -21.03 -28.33 -6.66
N ALA A 516 -21.63 -27.42 -5.89
CA ALA A 516 -20.99 -26.81 -4.72
C ALA A 516 -20.65 -27.88 -3.65
N TYR A 517 -21.56 -28.82 -3.42
CA TYR A 517 -21.33 -29.94 -2.50
C TYR A 517 -20.16 -30.84 -2.93
N GLN A 518 -20.08 -31.19 -4.21
CA GLN A 518 -18.97 -31.99 -4.77
C GLN A 518 -17.62 -31.27 -4.67
N ARG A 519 -17.58 -29.96 -4.96
CA ARG A 519 -16.35 -29.14 -4.82
C ARG A 519 -15.86 -29.09 -3.36
N ASN A 520 -16.76 -28.97 -2.40
CA ASN A 520 -16.41 -28.96 -0.97
C ASN A 520 -15.83 -30.32 -0.51
N LEU A 521 -16.36 -31.44 -0.99
CA LEU A 521 -15.81 -32.78 -0.75
C LEU A 521 -14.37 -32.91 -1.27
N ALA A 522 -14.11 -32.44 -2.50
CA ALA A 522 -12.77 -32.47 -3.10
C ALA A 522 -11.75 -31.59 -2.36
N ASN A 523 -12.17 -30.40 -1.92
CA ASN A 523 -11.33 -29.45 -1.18
C ASN A 523 -10.96 -29.97 0.22
N ASN A 524 -11.91 -30.60 0.92
CA ASN A 524 -11.63 -31.25 2.21
C ASN A 524 -10.62 -32.39 2.08
N ALA A 525 -10.70 -33.21 1.02
CA ALA A 525 -9.73 -34.26 0.76
C ALA A 525 -8.31 -33.71 0.49
N LYS A 526 -8.19 -32.59 -0.23
CA LYS A 526 -6.90 -31.89 -0.46
C LYS A 526 -6.31 -31.32 0.84
N GLY A 527 -7.14 -30.70 1.68
CA GLY A 527 -6.71 -30.15 2.98
C GLY A 527 -6.14 -31.20 3.93
N ILE A 528 -6.74 -32.40 3.97
CA ILE A 528 -6.24 -33.52 4.79
C ILE A 528 -4.87 -33.99 4.31
N ARG A 529 -4.65 -34.08 2.98
CA ARG A 529 -3.34 -34.48 2.41
C ARG A 529 -2.25 -33.46 2.69
N ALA A 530 -2.56 -32.16 2.64
CA ALA A 530 -1.61 -31.08 2.94
C ALA A 530 -1.15 -31.11 4.41
N LYS A 531 -2.09 -31.26 5.36
CA LYS A 531 -1.78 -31.36 6.79
C LYS A 531 -0.88 -32.56 7.11
N LYS A 532 -1.07 -33.70 6.42
CA LYS A 532 -0.22 -34.89 6.59
C LYS A 532 1.22 -34.65 6.11
N ARG A 533 1.41 -33.94 5.00
CA ARG A 533 2.75 -33.55 4.48
C ARG A 533 3.47 -32.59 5.43
N GLU A 534 2.77 -31.58 5.93
CA GLU A 534 3.33 -30.59 6.85
C GLU A 534 3.79 -31.22 8.18
N SER A 535 2.99 -32.13 8.74
CA SER A 535 3.35 -32.89 9.95
C SER A 535 4.62 -33.72 9.75
N THR A 536 4.73 -34.39 8.60
CA THR A 536 5.91 -35.20 8.23
C THR A 536 7.17 -34.34 8.07
N GLN A 537 7.04 -33.14 7.50
CA GLN A 537 8.16 -32.20 7.35
C GLN A 537 8.61 -31.63 8.70
N LYS A 538 7.68 -31.26 9.58
CA LYS A 538 7.99 -30.79 10.94
C LYS A 538 8.69 -31.87 11.77
N TYR A 539 8.32 -33.14 11.60
CA TYR A 539 9.01 -34.26 12.24
C TYR A 539 10.46 -34.37 11.75
N ARG A 540 10.70 -34.35 10.43
CA ARG A 540 12.06 -34.37 9.85
C ARG A 540 12.93 -33.20 10.32
N GLN A 541 12.37 -32.00 10.45
CA GLN A 541 13.10 -30.82 10.96
C GLN A 541 13.44 -30.90 12.45
N ARG A 542 12.67 -31.66 13.24
CA ARG A 542 12.98 -31.89 14.67
C ARG A 542 14.09 -32.93 14.83
N VAL A 543 14.13 -33.93 13.95
CA VAL A 543 15.16 -34.98 13.98
C VAL A 543 16.53 -34.43 13.56
N THR A 544 16.61 -33.38 12.74
CA THR A 544 17.88 -32.76 12.30
C THR A 544 18.43 -31.66 13.21
N LYS A 545 17.75 -31.30 14.31
CA LYS A 545 18.19 -30.27 15.27
C LYS A 545 18.40 -30.81 16.67
N THR A 546 19.38 -31.69 16.83
CA THR A 546 20.04 -31.89 18.13
C THR A 546 21.34 -31.09 18.15
N GLU A 547 21.23 -29.77 18.40
CA GLU A 547 22.39 -28.95 18.80
C GLU A 547 22.95 -29.54 20.11
N THR A 548 24.26 -29.75 20.15
CA THR A 548 24.90 -30.32 21.34
C THR A 548 24.99 -29.26 22.45
N LYS A 549 24.93 -29.67 23.73
CA LYS A 549 25.06 -28.75 24.88
C LYS A 549 26.31 -27.87 24.80
N ALA A 550 27.38 -28.37 24.17
CA ALA A 550 28.64 -27.66 23.96
C ALA A 550 28.48 -26.42 23.07
N GLU A 551 27.74 -26.53 21.95
CA GLU A 551 27.51 -25.41 21.02
C GLU A 551 26.69 -24.29 21.69
N LYS A 552 25.72 -24.67 22.52
CA LYS A 552 24.89 -23.71 23.27
C LYS A 552 25.71 -22.97 24.34
N GLN A 553 26.65 -23.65 25.00
CA GLN A 553 27.56 -23.01 25.96
C GLN A 553 28.55 -22.08 25.25
N GLN A 554 29.14 -22.51 24.13
CA GLN A 554 30.10 -21.72 23.36
C GLN A 554 29.48 -20.43 22.79
N ARG A 555 28.23 -20.51 22.31
CA ARG A 555 27.48 -19.34 21.85
C ARG A 555 27.13 -18.38 23.00
N THR A 556 26.83 -18.91 24.18
CA THR A 556 26.56 -18.10 25.38
C THR A 556 27.83 -17.39 25.87
N GLN A 557 28.98 -18.07 25.80
CA GLN A 557 30.29 -17.51 26.13
C GLN A 557 30.67 -16.36 25.18
N LYS A 558 30.59 -16.59 23.86
CA LYS A 558 30.86 -15.55 22.83
C LYS A 558 29.96 -14.33 22.98
N LYS A 559 28.69 -14.54 23.35
CA LYS A 559 27.77 -13.42 23.62
C LYS A 559 28.20 -12.60 24.85
N LYS A 560 28.61 -13.25 25.94
CA LYS A 560 29.11 -12.55 27.13
C LYS A 560 30.38 -11.74 26.85
N GLU A 561 31.29 -12.28 26.05
CA GLU A 561 32.53 -11.60 25.65
C GLU A 561 32.23 -10.37 24.80
N TRP A 562 31.34 -10.51 23.81
CA TRP A 562 30.89 -9.40 22.98
C TRP A 562 30.19 -8.30 23.79
N ASP A 563 29.26 -8.68 24.68
CA ASP A 563 28.55 -7.74 25.55
C ASP A 563 29.56 -6.98 26.45
N ASN A 564 30.55 -7.67 27.03
CA ASN A 564 31.59 -7.03 27.84
C ASN A 564 32.45 -6.04 27.04
N ALA A 565 32.91 -6.43 25.84
CA ALA A 565 33.69 -5.54 24.96
C ALA A 565 32.88 -4.30 24.57
N TYR A 566 31.60 -4.50 24.25
CA TYR A 566 30.67 -3.44 23.91
C TYR A 566 30.42 -2.46 25.07
N TYR A 567 30.20 -2.96 26.29
CA TYR A 567 30.03 -2.12 27.47
C TYR A 567 31.32 -1.39 27.89
N LYS A 568 32.49 -1.98 27.63
CA LYS A 568 33.79 -1.33 27.88
C LYS A 568 34.01 -0.17 26.90
N ALA A 569 33.72 -0.37 25.61
CA ALA A 569 33.78 0.69 24.59
C ALA A 569 32.77 1.82 24.86
N LEU A 570 31.59 1.50 25.36
CA LEU A 570 30.57 2.51 25.71
C LEU A 570 30.90 3.36 26.93
N LYS A 571 31.62 2.81 27.93
CA LYS A 571 32.07 3.59 29.09
C LYS A 571 33.20 4.57 28.77
N ALA A 572 33.94 4.35 27.68
CA ALA A 572 34.99 5.25 27.22
C ALA A 572 34.46 6.56 26.60
N ASP A 573 33.15 6.66 26.35
CA ASP A 573 32.47 7.88 25.88
C ASP A 573 31.37 8.30 26.89
N PRO A 574 31.71 9.13 27.90
CA PRO A 574 30.80 9.49 28.99
C PRO A 574 29.54 10.23 28.51
N VAL A 575 29.66 11.00 27.43
CA VAL A 575 28.56 11.80 26.87
C VAL A 575 27.56 10.90 26.17
N ARG A 576 28.02 9.96 25.35
CA ARG A 576 27.16 8.98 24.67
C ARG A 576 26.53 8.00 25.64
N TRP A 577 27.25 7.58 26.67
CA TRP A 577 26.72 6.76 27.75
C TRP A 577 25.62 7.49 28.53
N GLY A 578 25.86 8.76 28.89
CA GLY A 578 24.88 9.61 29.58
C GLY A 578 23.56 9.73 28.81
N ARG A 579 23.63 10.11 27.52
CA ARG A 579 22.43 10.25 26.66
C ARG A 579 21.66 8.94 26.49
N ARG A 580 22.37 7.81 26.35
CA ARG A 580 21.72 6.50 26.22
C ARG A 580 21.04 6.06 27.52
N MET A 581 21.69 6.26 28.67
CA MET A 581 21.10 5.94 29.97
C MET A 581 19.89 6.82 30.25
N GLU A 582 19.91 8.09 29.82
CA GLU A 582 18.75 8.97 29.89
C GLU A 582 17.60 8.45 29.01
N LYS A 583 17.87 8.06 27.76
CA LYS A 583 16.87 7.47 26.85
C LYS A 583 16.26 6.18 27.41
N GLN A 584 17.09 5.28 27.94
CA GLN A 584 16.61 4.05 28.58
C GLN A 584 15.79 4.33 29.85
N ASN A 585 16.19 5.32 30.65
CA ASN A 585 15.42 5.73 31.83
C ASN A 585 14.07 6.35 31.43
N LYS A 586 14.00 7.13 30.34
CA LYS A 586 12.74 7.64 29.79
C LYS A 586 11.83 6.49 29.34
N GLN A 587 12.35 5.54 28.56
CA GLN A 587 11.59 4.36 28.11
C GLN A 587 11.10 3.49 29.29
N ARG A 588 11.95 3.30 30.31
CA ARG A 588 11.56 2.57 31.52
C ARG A 588 10.47 3.28 32.31
N LYS A 589 10.48 4.61 32.36
CA LYS A 589 9.43 5.40 33.03
C LYS A 589 8.10 5.27 32.28
N VAL A 590 8.11 5.38 30.95
CA VAL A 590 6.91 5.20 30.11
C VAL A 590 6.34 3.79 30.28
N PHE A 591 7.19 2.76 30.15
CA PHE A 591 6.78 1.38 30.37
C PHE A 591 6.26 1.13 31.80
N PHE A 592 6.87 1.75 32.82
CA PHE A 592 6.40 1.58 34.19
C PHE A 592 5.06 2.28 34.44
N ALA A 593 4.83 3.43 33.79
CA ALA A 593 3.56 4.17 33.86
C ALA A 593 2.41 3.47 33.12
N SER A 594 2.71 2.64 32.11
CA SER A 594 1.70 1.86 31.38
C SER A 594 1.25 0.58 32.10
N LEU A 595 1.84 0.24 33.24
CA LEU A 595 1.46 -0.94 34.04
C LEU A 595 0.32 -0.59 35.01
N SER A 596 -0.51 -1.58 35.34
CA SER A 596 -1.50 -1.45 36.41
C SER A 596 -0.84 -1.17 37.77
N GLU A 597 -1.57 -0.57 38.72
CA GLU A 597 -1.02 -0.26 40.04
C GLU A 597 -0.50 -1.50 40.79
N GLU A 598 -1.19 -2.64 40.62
CA GLU A 598 -0.81 -3.95 41.17
C GLU A 598 0.57 -4.39 40.63
N GLU A 599 0.75 -4.34 39.31
CA GLU A 599 2.00 -4.70 38.64
C GLU A 599 3.14 -3.73 39.00
N GLN A 600 2.83 -2.44 39.14
CA GLN A 600 3.79 -1.44 39.62
C GLN A 600 4.26 -1.77 41.05
N LYS A 601 3.33 -2.12 41.95
CA LYS A 601 3.66 -2.53 43.34
C LYS A 601 4.52 -3.80 43.35
N GLN A 602 4.13 -4.83 42.60
CA GLN A 602 4.88 -6.08 42.50
C GLN A 602 6.29 -5.87 41.93
N ARG A 603 6.44 -5.06 40.87
CA ARG A 603 7.77 -4.73 40.33
C ARG A 603 8.62 -3.92 41.30
N LYS A 604 8.04 -2.93 42.00
CA LYS A 604 8.74 -2.18 43.06
C LYS A 604 9.24 -3.11 44.16
N ALA A 605 8.41 -4.06 44.61
CA ALA A 605 8.78 -5.07 45.59
C ALA A 605 9.91 -5.98 45.09
N LYS A 606 9.82 -6.47 43.84
CA LYS A 606 10.86 -7.31 43.23
C LYS A 606 12.21 -6.59 43.11
N VAL A 607 12.21 -5.32 42.70
CA VAL A 607 13.42 -4.48 42.63
C VAL A 607 13.99 -4.23 44.03
N ARG A 608 13.13 -3.96 45.03
CA ARG A 608 13.54 -3.78 46.44
C ARG A 608 14.20 -5.05 46.99
N ASN A 609 13.58 -6.21 46.80
CA ASN A 609 14.12 -7.50 47.25
C ASN A 609 15.44 -7.84 46.55
N SER A 610 15.54 -7.57 45.24
CA SER A 610 16.78 -7.80 44.48
C SER A 610 17.91 -6.90 44.97
N ARG A 611 17.61 -5.62 45.27
CA ARG A 611 18.58 -4.67 45.85
C ARG A 611 19.02 -5.07 47.25
N GLN A 612 18.09 -5.54 48.09
CA GLN A 612 18.42 -6.03 49.44
C GLN A 612 19.31 -7.27 49.37
N LYS A 613 19.02 -8.24 48.49
CA LYS A 613 19.87 -9.42 48.28
C LYS A 613 21.27 -9.03 47.79
N ALA A 614 21.37 -8.10 46.83
CA ALA A 614 22.65 -7.62 46.33
C ALA A 614 23.44 -6.85 47.41
N LEU A 615 22.76 -6.04 48.23
CA LEU A 615 23.39 -5.31 49.33
C LEU A 615 23.88 -6.27 50.42
N LYS A 616 23.05 -7.24 50.82
CA LYS A 616 23.43 -8.27 51.79
C LYS A 616 24.66 -9.03 51.30
N LYS A 617 24.65 -9.53 50.06
CA LYS A 617 25.82 -10.20 49.46
C LYS A 617 27.07 -9.33 49.43
N LYS A 618 26.91 -8.01 49.26
CA LYS A 618 28.04 -7.07 49.29
C LYS A 618 28.59 -6.89 50.70
N ILE A 619 27.72 -6.77 51.70
CA ILE A 619 28.10 -6.60 53.10
C ILE A 619 28.72 -7.88 53.66
N ASP A 620 28.14 -9.05 53.36
CA ASP A 620 28.62 -10.35 53.83
C ASP A 620 30.04 -10.69 53.32
N GLY A 621 30.53 -9.97 52.30
CA GLY A 621 31.89 -10.12 51.75
C GLY A 621 32.86 -9.02 52.12
N MET A 622 32.49 -8.09 53.02
CA MET A 622 33.35 -7.00 53.48
C MET A 622 34.05 -7.36 54.80
N THR A 623 35.29 -6.92 54.95
CA THR A 623 35.97 -6.88 56.25
C THR A 623 35.34 -5.81 57.16
N PRO A 624 35.55 -5.85 58.49
CA PRO A 624 35.02 -4.83 59.41
C PRO A 624 35.41 -3.39 59.02
N ASP A 625 36.65 -3.18 58.60
CA ASP A 625 37.15 -1.85 58.21
C ASP A 625 36.51 -1.35 56.91
N GLU A 626 36.36 -2.22 55.90
CA GLU A 626 35.65 -1.89 54.65
C GLU A 626 34.16 -1.61 54.90
N TYR A 627 33.56 -2.28 55.88
CA TYR A 627 32.17 -2.04 56.27
C TYR A 627 32.01 -0.67 56.96
N GLU A 628 32.94 -0.29 57.85
CA GLU A 628 32.92 1.01 58.51
C GLU A 628 33.17 2.16 57.52
N GLU A 629 34.10 1.99 56.58
CA GLU A 629 34.32 2.94 55.49
C GLU A 629 33.05 3.07 54.60
N TYR A 630 32.41 1.93 54.28
CA TYR A 630 31.14 1.93 53.55
C TYR A 630 30.04 2.70 54.31
N LEU A 631 29.93 2.52 55.64
CA LEU A 631 28.96 3.25 56.46
C LEU A 631 29.25 4.75 56.48
N ASN A 632 30.51 5.16 56.63
CA ASN A 632 30.92 6.56 56.62
C ASN A 632 30.64 7.22 55.26
N ALA A 633 31.00 6.56 54.15
CA ALA A 633 30.66 7.04 52.82
C ALA A 633 29.14 7.14 52.60
N LYS A 634 28.36 6.20 53.16
CA LYS A 634 26.89 6.23 53.09
C LYS A 634 26.30 7.39 53.91
N ARG A 635 26.83 7.66 55.11
CA ARG A 635 26.44 8.83 55.93
C ARG A 635 26.77 10.14 55.23
N ALA A 636 27.98 10.28 54.68
CA ALA A 636 28.39 11.46 53.92
C ALA A 636 27.46 11.73 52.72
N ARG A 637 27.13 10.70 51.93
CA ARG A 637 26.18 10.82 50.81
C ARG A 637 24.76 11.17 51.28
N HIS A 638 24.33 10.65 52.42
CA HIS A 638 23.02 11.01 52.99
C HIS A 638 22.98 12.50 53.35
N ASN A 639 24.00 13.00 54.04
CA ASN A 639 24.10 14.41 54.43
C ASN A 639 24.18 15.34 53.21
N ALA A 640 24.99 14.99 52.20
CA ALA A 640 25.07 15.75 50.95
C ALA A 640 23.71 15.84 50.22
N ASN A 641 22.97 14.73 50.15
CA ASN A 641 21.62 14.71 49.55
C ASN A 641 20.60 15.50 50.38
N TYR A 642 20.71 15.47 51.71
CA TYR A 642 19.86 16.27 52.60
C TYR A 642 20.07 17.77 52.35
N HIS A 643 21.32 18.24 52.31
CA HIS A 643 21.64 19.63 51.98
C HIS A 643 21.14 20.03 50.59
N LYS A 644 21.35 19.18 49.58
CA LYS A 644 20.86 19.43 48.22
C LYS A 644 19.34 19.59 48.17
N ARG A 645 18.60 18.75 48.91
CA ARG A 645 17.13 18.86 49.03
C ARG A 645 16.70 20.13 49.77
N LYS A 646 17.41 20.51 50.83
CA LYS A 646 17.17 21.77 51.57
C LYS A 646 17.35 22.98 50.64
N MET A 647 18.44 23.01 49.87
CA MET A 647 18.71 24.06 48.87
C MET A 647 17.62 24.13 47.78
N LEU A 648 17.17 22.98 47.28
CA LEU A 648 16.08 22.90 46.30
C LEU A 648 14.75 23.41 46.88
N LYS A 649 14.42 23.05 48.13
CA LYS A 649 13.22 23.57 48.81
C LYS A 649 13.29 25.08 48.98
N ASN A 650 14.43 25.61 49.42
CA ASN A 650 14.61 27.05 49.56
C ASN A 650 14.44 27.78 48.22
N ARG A 651 15.04 27.27 47.14
CA ARG A 651 14.85 27.82 45.78
C ARG A 651 13.40 27.80 45.29
N VAL A 652 12.65 26.76 45.61
CA VAL A 652 11.23 26.68 45.26
C VAL A 652 10.40 27.67 46.07
N ASN A 653 10.73 27.87 47.34
CA ASN A 653 10.06 28.86 48.20
C ASN A 653 10.38 30.30 47.75
N ASP A 654 11.64 30.62 47.42
CA ASP A 654 12.03 31.94 46.88
C ASP A 654 11.31 32.26 45.57
N ARG A 655 11.10 31.25 44.71
CA ARG A 655 10.33 31.39 43.46
C ARG A 655 8.82 31.53 43.65
N ARG A 656 8.29 31.17 44.81
CA ARG A 656 6.87 31.38 45.16
C ARG A 656 6.63 32.70 45.87
N SER A 657 7.66 33.29 46.46
CA SER A 657 7.65 34.60 47.11
C SER A 657 7.84 35.77 46.14
N LYS A 658 8.41 35.50 44.96
CA LYS A 658 8.46 36.39 43.80
C LYS A 658 7.28 36.08 42.90
#